data_AF-A0AAW1MU38-F1
#
_entry.id   AF-A0AAW1MU38-F1
#
_cell.length_a   1.000
_cell.length_b   1.000
_cell.length_c   1.000
_cell.angle_alpha   90.00
_cell.angle_beta   90.00
_cell.angle_gamma   90.00
#
_symmetry.space_group_name_H-M   'P 1'
#
loop_
_entity.id
_entity.type
_entity.pdbx_description
1 polymer ?
#
loop_
_entity_poly.entity_id
_entity_poly.type
_entity_poly.pdbx_seq_one_letter_code
_entity_poly.pdbx_strand_id
1 'polypeptide(L)'
;MADTTATIQMMEVLNGGNVESSMDVIDLGAFIGDLSIEEDFGSDEVSLEGLQHELEECKDDDVVANILSKGIKLRDYTKTVEKNLREVELDSIQDYITESDNLVSLHDQIRDCDVILSQMETLLSGFQAEIGSISSDIKVLQEKSMDMGLKLKNRKVAESKLAKFVEDIIVPPRMVDVIVDGEINDEYMRTLEILSKKLKFVATDAVVNTSMALKDVQPELERLRQKAVSKVFEFIVQKLYALRKPKTNIQILQQSVLLKYKYVITFLKEHSKEVYGEVRAAYMDTMNKVLSAHFRAYIQSLEKLQLDIATSSDLIGIEARGGAGIFSTRREPLKNRSSVFALGDRINILKEIDEPALIPHIAEASSQKYPYEVLFRSLHKLLMDTASSEYLFCDDFFGEESLFNEIFAGPFGVIDEHFNAILSNSFDAIGLMLMIRLTHQHQLIMSRRRIPCLDSYLDKVNISLWPRFKMVFDLHLSSLRSANVKTLWEDDVHPHYVMRRYAEFTASLIHLNVEYGDGQLEINLERLRMAVDDLIMKLSTQFHKSKLQSVFLINNYDMTISVLKEAGPEGGKIQIHFEDVLKSQTTVFVEELLLEHFSDLIKFVKTKASEDPSSSSEKAITVSDVEPLVKDFASRWKDAIELMHKDVITSFSNFLCGMEILRTSLTQLLLYYTRLSECVKKVQGGSALNKDLVSIQLIIHEIRKFSRTF
;
A
#
# COMPACT_ATOMS: atom_id res chain seq x y z
N MET A 1 -11.37 15.38 40.42
CA MET A 1 -10.84 14.00 40.25
C MET A 1 -9.85 14.03 39.12
N ALA A 2 -8.76 13.27 39.26
CA ALA A 2 -7.58 13.23 38.40
C ALA A 2 -6.48 14.25 38.75
N ASP A 3 -5.30 13.66 38.91
CA ASP A 3 -4.02 14.18 39.35
C ASP A 3 -3.22 14.80 38.18
N THR A 4 -2.14 15.50 38.54
CA THR A 4 -0.99 15.97 37.73
C THR A 4 -1.14 17.16 36.75
N THR A 5 -0.63 18.33 37.17
CA THR A 5 0.24 19.33 36.46
C THR A 5 0.32 20.58 37.36
N ALA A 6 1.35 21.42 37.47
CA ALA A 6 2.69 21.57 36.90
C ALA A 6 3.46 22.60 37.78
N THR A 7 4.78 22.58 37.66
CA THR A 7 5.74 23.49 38.31
C THR A 7 5.96 24.76 37.47
N ILE A 8 6.22 25.88 38.18
CA ILE A 8 6.96 27.11 37.77
C ILE A 8 6.19 28.21 37.02
N GLN A 9 5.94 29.33 37.72
CA GLN A 9 6.37 30.70 37.34
C GLN A 9 5.94 31.71 38.42
N MET A 10 6.90 32.29 39.14
CA MET A 10 6.87 33.74 39.41
C MET A 10 8.27 34.25 39.77
N MET A 11 8.64 35.27 39.02
CA MET A 11 9.89 36.01 38.99
C MET A 11 9.59 37.40 39.61
N GLU A 12 10.64 38.04 40.13
CA GLU A 12 10.73 39.47 40.46
C GLU A 12 9.95 39.97 41.69
N VAL A 13 10.67 40.38 42.73
CA VAL A 13 10.90 41.80 43.08
C VAL A 13 11.98 41.83 44.16
N LEU A 14 13.22 42.19 43.82
CA LEU A 14 14.16 42.82 44.77
C LEU A 14 15.08 43.76 43.98
N ASN A 15 14.79 45.05 44.06
CA ASN A 15 15.61 46.14 43.55
C ASN A 15 15.74 47.22 44.64
N GLY A 16 16.92 47.83 44.71
CA GLY A 16 17.26 48.99 45.55
C GLY A 16 17.88 48.60 46.90
N GLY A 17 19.02 49.12 47.34
CA GLY A 17 19.87 50.20 46.84
C GLY A 17 20.68 50.71 48.02
N ASN A 18 22.01 50.75 47.90
CA ASN A 18 22.93 51.47 48.80
C ASN A 18 22.63 52.98 48.75
N VAL A 19 22.65 53.68 49.89
CA VAL A 19 23.38 54.96 50.16
C VAL A 19 23.42 55.18 51.69
N GLU A 20 24.50 55.83 52.11
CA GLU A 20 25.12 56.01 53.42
C GLU A 20 24.41 56.88 54.48
N SER A 21 24.94 56.73 55.70
CA SER A 21 25.33 57.78 56.67
C SER A 21 24.48 57.95 57.94
N SER A 22 25.12 57.62 59.08
CA SER A 22 25.27 58.43 60.30
C SER A 22 25.75 57.48 61.43
N MET A 23 27.05 57.48 61.73
CA MET A 23 27.60 58.07 62.97
C MET A 23 26.91 57.55 64.23
N ASP A 24 27.63 56.70 64.98
CA ASP A 24 27.82 56.93 66.42
C ASP A 24 29.00 56.07 66.91
N VAL A 25 30.14 56.75 67.05
CA VAL A 25 31.25 56.37 67.91
C VAL A 25 30.88 56.89 69.29
N ILE A 26 30.65 56.01 70.26
CA ILE A 26 30.51 56.42 71.67
C ILE A 26 31.58 55.70 72.48
N ASP A 27 32.71 56.41 72.52
CA ASP A 27 33.54 56.75 73.68
C ASP A 27 33.52 55.80 74.88
N LEU A 28 34.62 55.05 75.01
CA LEU A 28 34.96 54.22 76.15
C LEU A 28 35.81 55.06 77.13
N GLY A 29 35.18 55.97 77.86
CA GLY A 29 35.93 56.80 78.82
C GLY A 29 35.12 57.86 79.54
N ALA A 30 34.28 57.48 80.53
CA ALA A 30 33.91 58.35 81.65
C ALA A 30 32.92 57.64 82.60
N PHE A 31 33.36 56.75 83.51
CA PHE A 31 32.68 56.55 84.81
C PHE A 31 33.46 55.68 85.80
N ILE A 32 34.71 56.05 86.13
CA ILE A 32 35.33 55.67 87.41
C ILE A 32 36.05 56.91 87.93
N GLY A 33 35.36 57.67 88.78
CA GLY A 33 35.96 58.70 89.59
C GLY A 33 36.43 58.06 90.89
N ASP A 34 37.75 58.05 91.10
CA ASP A 34 38.32 57.83 92.43
C ASP A 34 39.32 58.95 92.74
N LEU A 35 39.18 59.46 93.95
CA LEU A 35 39.78 60.68 94.49
C LEU A 35 41.14 60.35 95.11
N SER A 36 42.19 61.00 94.62
CA SER A 36 43.50 61.02 95.30
C SER A 36 43.77 62.38 95.94
N ILE A 37 44.15 62.28 97.21
CA ILE A 37 44.42 63.30 98.24
C ILE A 37 45.76 64.02 98.00
N GLU A 38 45.84 65.32 98.31
CA GLU A 38 47.07 65.98 98.76
C GLU A 38 46.77 66.86 100.01
N GLU A 39 47.59 66.69 101.04
CA GLU A 39 47.65 67.44 102.31
C GLU A 39 48.57 68.67 102.18
N ASP A 40 48.26 69.80 102.85
CA ASP A 40 49.25 70.57 103.64
C ASP A 40 48.61 71.58 104.64
N PHE A 41 49.36 71.94 105.68
CA PHE A 41 49.03 72.44 107.05
C PHE A 41 48.92 73.97 107.31
N GLY A 42 48.26 74.40 108.44
CA GLY A 42 48.67 75.57 109.29
C GLY A 42 47.67 76.43 110.16
N SER A 43 47.65 76.22 111.51
CA SER A 43 47.54 77.11 112.75
C SER A 43 46.29 77.88 113.36
N ASP A 44 45.90 77.50 114.63
CA ASP A 44 45.61 78.13 115.99
C ASP A 44 44.39 79.01 116.58
N GLU A 45 43.99 78.66 117.86
CA GLU A 45 43.41 79.34 119.12
C GLU A 45 41.94 79.14 119.79
N VAL A 46 41.74 79.36 121.15
CA VAL A 46 41.02 78.58 122.29
C VAL A 46 39.90 79.26 123.23
N SER A 47 39.09 78.55 124.14
CA SER A 47 38.66 78.91 125.61
C SER A 47 37.70 77.93 126.45
N LEU A 48 37.66 77.94 127.84
CA LEU A 48 36.79 77.18 128.86
C LEU A 48 36.67 77.75 130.36
N GLU A 49 35.52 77.60 131.11
CA GLU A 49 35.27 78.04 132.54
C GLU A 49 34.14 77.24 133.33
N GLY A 50 34.24 77.00 134.69
CA GLY A 50 33.11 76.67 135.64
C GLY A 50 33.22 75.52 136.70
N LEU A 51 33.68 75.74 137.95
CA LEU A 51 33.94 74.64 138.94
C LEU A 51 33.57 74.86 140.44
N GLN A 52 32.73 75.83 140.81
CA GLN A 52 32.62 76.26 142.22
C GLN A 52 31.41 75.69 143.02
N HIS A 53 30.45 75.02 142.39
CA HIS A 53 29.17 74.61 143.01
C HIS A 53 29.24 73.27 143.78
N GLU A 54 30.20 72.40 143.48
CA GLU A 54 30.21 71.02 144.01
C GLU A 54 30.72 70.90 145.46
N LEU A 55 31.19 72.01 146.06
CA LEU A 55 31.81 72.01 147.39
C LEU A 55 30.83 72.15 148.57
N GLU A 56 29.56 72.55 148.36
CA GLU A 56 28.61 72.82 149.45
C GLU A 56 27.77 71.61 149.88
N GLU A 57 27.67 70.56 149.07
CA GLU A 57 26.69 69.47 149.26
C GLU A 57 27.19 68.32 150.18
N CYS A 58 28.50 68.24 150.45
CA CYS A 58 29.10 67.06 151.10
C CYS A 58 29.17 67.11 152.64
N LYS A 59 28.27 67.86 153.30
CA LYS A 59 28.36 68.13 154.76
C LYS A 59 27.77 67.04 155.66
N ASP A 60 26.93 66.15 155.15
CA ASP A 60 26.07 65.25 155.98
C ASP A 60 26.25 63.73 155.72
N ASP A 61 27.30 63.29 155.03
CA ASP A 61 27.52 61.84 154.79
C ASP A 61 28.34 61.17 155.90
N ASP A 62 27.76 60.13 156.52
CA ASP A 62 28.35 59.31 157.60
C ASP A 62 29.72 58.71 157.23
N VAL A 63 29.99 58.50 155.93
CA VAL A 63 31.29 58.05 155.44
C VAL A 63 32.32 59.18 155.54
N VAL A 64 31.96 60.42 155.18
CA VAL A 64 32.82 61.60 155.28
C VAL A 64 33.09 61.97 156.74
N ALA A 65 32.09 61.80 157.62
CA ALA A 65 32.23 61.94 159.07
C ALA A 65 33.19 60.91 159.69
N ASN A 66 33.16 59.65 159.23
CA ASN A 66 34.12 58.61 159.63
C ASN A 66 35.54 58.85 159.08
N ILE A 67 35.67 59.53 157.93
CA ILE A 67 36.97 59.87 157.34
C ILE A 67 37.62 61.08 158.04
N LEU A 68 36.84 62.08 158.47
CA LEU A 68 37.34 63.23 159.25
C LEU A 68 37.74 62.86 160.68
N SER A 69 37.08 61.87 161.31
CA SER A 69 37.39 61.43 162.68
C SER A 69 38.70 60.63 162.77
N LYS A 70 39.09 59.95 161.70
CA LYS A 70 40.34 59.15 161.64
C LYS A 70 41.57 59.93 161.22
N GLY A 71 41.46 61.24 160.97
CA GLY A 71 42.63 62.07 160.63
C GLY A 71 43.42 61.56 159.42
N ILE A 72 42.75 60.91 158.46
CA ILE A 72 43.37 60.34 157.26
C ILE A 72 42.67 60.90 156.01
N LYS A 73 43.47 61.25 155.01
CA LYS A 73 43.06 61.92 153.77
C LYS A 73 42.30 60.96 152.83
N LEU A 74 41.19 61.42 152.24
CA LEU A 74 40.21 60.72 151.38
C LEU A 74 40.78 59.94 150.15
N ARG A 75 42.05 60.14 149.76
CA ARG A 75 42.59 59.69 148.46
C ARG A 75 43.01 58.21 148.41
N ASP A 76 43.31 57.59 149.55
CA ASP A 76 43.81 56.20 149.56
C ASP A 76 42.69 55.14 149.46
N TYR A 77 41.44 55.51 149.80
CA TYR A 77 40.32 54.57 149.77
C TYR A 77 39.84 54.25 148.34
N THR A 78 39.81 55.25 147.45
CA THR A 78 39.35 55.08 146.05
C THR A 78 40.17 54.04 145.28
N LYS A 79 41.47 53.95 145.53
CA LYS A 79 42.35 52.96 144.87
C LYS A 79 42.01 51.51 145.20
N THR A 80 41.36 51.25 146.33
CA THR A 80 41.02 49.88 146.73
C THR A 80 39.81 49.37 145.95
N VAL A 81 38.85 50.25 145.63
CA VAL A 81 37.63 49.90 144.91
C VAL A 81 37.90 49.58 143.44
N GLU A 82 38.75 50.37 142.77
CA GLU A 82 39.15 50.10 141.37
C GLU A 82 39.81 48.73 141.18
N LYS A 83 40.51 48.22 142.19
CA LYS A 83 41.18 46.92 142.10
C LYS A 83 40.20 45.76 142.00
N ASN A 84 39.10 45.80 142.76
CA ASN A 84 38.13 44.70 142.79
C ASN A 84 37.33 44.60 141.48
N LEU A 85 37.09 45.71 140.79
CA LEU A 85 36.31 45.71 139.54
C LEU A 85 37.05 45.00 138.40
N ARG A 86 38.38 45.17 138.31
CA ARG A 86 39.22 44.53 137.28
C ARG A 86 39.29 43.00 137.41
N GLU A 87 39.06 42.45 138.60
CA GLU A 87 39.19 41.01 138.82
C GLU A 87 38.00 40.25 138.19
N VAL A 88 36.80 40.82 138.24
CA VAL A 88 35.57 40.17 137.71
C VAL A 88 35.54 40.16 136.17
N GLU A 89 36.06 41.21 135.52
CA GLU A 89 36.09 41.28 134.05
C GLU A 89 36.99 40.20 133.44
N LEU A 90 38.07 39.81 134.13
CA LEU A 90 39.00 38.79 133.66
C LEU A 90 38.38 37.38 133.67
N ASP A 91 37.55 37.06 134.67
CA ASP A 91 36.91 35.74 134.76
C ASP A 91 35.92 35.47 133.61
N SER A 92 35.16 36.49 133.17
CA SER A 92 34.17 36.31 132.07
C SER A 92 34.81 36.10 130.71
N ILE A 93 35.99 36.70 130.48
CA ILE A 93 36.75 36.50 129.24
C ILE A 93 37.28 35.06 129.20
N GLN A 94 37.64 34.50 130.35
CA GLN A 94 38.18 33.15 130.44
C GLN A 94 37.15 32.09 130.01
N ASP A 95 35.89 32.23 130.43
CA ASP A 95 34.82 31.28 130.07
C ASP A 95 34.56 31.21 128.56
N TYR A 96 34.54 32.36 127.86
CA TYR A 96 34.36 32.40 126.41
C TYR A 96 35.52 31.78 125.62
N ILE A 97 36.74 31.88 126.15
CA ILE A 97 37.91 31.26 125.54
C ILE A 97 37.79 29.73 125.60
N THR A 98 37.31 29.19 126.73
CA THR A 98 37.16 27.75 126.91
C THR A 98 36.18 27.08 125.95
N GLU A 99 35.06 27.74 125.59
CA GLU A 99 34.00 27.09 124.81
C GLU A 99 34.14 27.27 123.28
N SER A 100 35.19 27.96 122.81
CA SER A 100 35.40 28.29 121.40
C SER A 100 35.66 27.08 120.51
N ASP A 101 36.41 26.08 121.00
CA ASP A 101 36.81 24.90 120.21
C ASP A 101 35.62 24.01 119.80
N ASN A 102 34.61 23.89 120.67
CA ASN A 102 33.41 23.09 120.41
C ASN A 102 32.58 23.67 119.25
N LEU A 103 32.53 25.00 119.15
CA LEU A 103 31.75 25.70 118.13
C LEU A 103 32.41 25.61 116.75
N VAL A 104 33.75 25.60 116.71
CA VAL A 104 34.54 25.40 115.49
C VAL A 104 34.33 23.99 114.91
N SER A 105 34.34 22.97 115.77
CA SER A 105 34.17 21.56 115.35
C SER A 105 32.84 21.29 114.62
N LEU A 106 31.74 21.87 115.08
CA LEU A 106 30.43 21.71 114.44
C LEU A 106 30.38 22.38 113.06
N HIS A 107 30.99 23.56 112.94
CA HIS A 107 31.05 24.28 111.67
C HIS A 107 31.85 23.50 110.61
N ASP A 108 32.93 22.83 111.02
CA ASP A 108 33.73 21.99 110.12
C ASP A 108 32.93 20.78 109.59
N GLN A 109 32.11 20.13 110.41
CA GLN A 109 31.29 18.99 109.96
C GLN A 109 30.20 19.37 108.95
N ILE A 110 29.57 20.54 109.11
CA ILE A 110 28.58 21.03 108.14
C ILE A 110 29.25 21.33 106.80
N ARG A 111 30.44 21.95 106.86
CA ARG A 111 31.24 22.24 105.68
C ARG A 111 31.62 20.97 104.91
N ASP A 112 31.93 19.87 105.61
CA ASP A 112 32.27 18.60 104.97
C ASP A 112 31.09 17.98 104.21
N CYS A 113 29.85 18.07 104.73
CA CYS A 113 28.67 17.57 104.03
C CYS A 113 28.37 18.36 102.74
N ASP A 114 28.53 19.69 102.78
CA ASP A 114 28.35 20.54 101.60
C ASP A 114 29.38 20.23 100.51
N VAL A 115 30.62 19.91 100.91
CA VAL A 115 31.67 19.48 99.98
C VAL A 115 31.28 18.19 99.25
N ILE A 116 30.70 17.21 99.94
CA ILE A 116 30.30 15.93 99.30
C ILE A 116 29.13 16.12 98.32
N LEU A 117 28.12 16.93 98.69
CA LEU A 117 26.99 17.20 97.80
C LEU A 117 27.43 17.96 96.54
N SER A 118 28.32 18.94 96.70
CA SER A 118 28.94 19.64 95.57
C SER A 118 29.68 18.68 94.62
N GLN A 119 30.36 17.66 95.17
CA GLN A 119 31.04 16.64 94.35
C GLN A 119 30.05 15.79 93.52
N MET A 120 28.92 15.34 94.11
CA MET A 120 27.92 14.55 93.36
C MET A 120 27.22 15.37 92.26
N GLU A 121 26.91 16.64 92.54
CA GLU A 121 26.33 17.55 91.55
C GLU A 121 27.30 17.76 90.38
N THR A 122 28.58 17.95 90.68
CA THR A 122 29.64 18.09 89.66
C THR A 122 29.75 16.83 88.78
N LEU A 123 29.61 15.64 89.36
CA LEU A 123 29.74 14.37 88.63
C LEU A 123 28.53 14.10 87.72
N LEU A 124 27.31 14.36 88.19
CA LEU A 124 26.10 14.20 87.40
C LEU A 124 25.96 15.23 86.28
N SER A 125 26.32 16.49 86.56
CA SER A 125 26.38 17.53 85.53
C SER A 125 27.45 17.20 84.47
N GLY A 126 28.57 16.61 84.87
CA GLY A 126 29.57 16.04 83.98
C GLY A 126 29.00 14.97 83.05
N PHE A 127 28.34 13.94 83.59
CA PHE A 127 27.72 12.87 82.77
C PHE A 127 26.63 13.39 81.83
N GLN A 128 25.81 14.34 82.28
CA GLN A 128 24.79 14.98 81.43
C GLN A 128 25.43 15.73 80.26
N ALA A 129 26.51 16.48 80.53
CA ALA A 129 27.26 17.19 79.49
C ALA A 129 27.90 16.21 78.50
N GLU A 130 28.48 15.10 78.98
CA GLU A 130 29.09 14.08 78.11
C GLU A 130 28.07 13.40 77.19
N ILE A 131 26.90 13.00 77.71
CA ILE A 131 25.84 12.39 76.86
C ILE A 131 25.27 13.42 75.89
N GLY A 132 25.12 14.67 76.32
CA GLY A 132 24.73 15.78 75.44
C GLY A 132 25.71 15.97 74.29
N SER A 133 27.02 15.94 74.60
CA SER A 133 28.09 16.02 73.61
C SER A 133 28.06 14.83 72.65
N ILE A 134 28.01 13.59 73.14
CA ILE A 134 28.03 12.38 72.30
C ILE A 134 26.79 12.32 71.40
N SER A 135 25.61 12.67 71.91
CA SER A 135 24.38 12.70 71.12
C SER A 135 24.45 13.76 70.00
N SER A 136 25.00 14.94 70.33
CA SER A 136 25.29 15.99 69.34
C SER A 136 26.28 15.49 68.29
N ASP A 137 27.36 14.83 68.70
CA ASP A 137 28.37 14.30 67.80
C ASP A 137 27.80 13.20 66.87
N ILE A 138 26.96 12.29 67.38
CA ILE A 138 26.26 11.28 66.57
C ILE A 138 25.34 11.96 65.55
N LYS A 139 24.61 13.00 65.96
CA LYS A 139 23.74 13.76 65.05
C LYS A 139 24.55 14.45 63.96
N VAL A 140 25.66 15.10 64.30
CA VAL A 140 26.59 15.72 63.34
C VAL A 140 27.15 14.66 62.39
N LEU A 141 27.51 13.48 62.89
CA LEU A 141 28.05 12.39 62.06
C LEU A 141 26.98 11.81 61.12
N GLN A 142 25.73 11.70 61.58
CA GLN A 142 24.61 11.26 60.77
C GLN A 142 24.26 12.27 59.66
N GLU A 143 24.19 13.56 60.00
CA GLU A 143 24.01 14.65 59.03
C GLU A 143 25.13 14.64 57.98
N LYS A 144 26.38 14.48 58.42
CA LYS A 144 27.54 14.39 57.52
C LYS A 144 27.49 13.16 56.61
N SER A 145 27.04 12.01 57.12
CA SER A 145 26.87 10.79 56.32
C SER A 145 25.78 10.95 55.26
N MET A 146 24.64 11.55 55.61
CA MET A 146 23.56 11.85 54.65
C MET A 146 23.99 12.86 53.59
N ASP A 147 24.68 13.94 53.98
CA ASP A 147 25.25 14.92 53.05
C ASP A 147 26.28 14.28 52.11
N MET A 148 27.16 13.43 52.63
CA MET A 148 28.13 12.69 51.81
C MET A 148 27.44 11.73 50.84
N GLY A 149 26.37 11.05 51.27
CA GLY A 149 25.54 10.20 50.43
C GLY A 149 24.88 10.97 49.28
N LEU A 150 24.34 12.16 49.56
CA LEU A 150 23.77 13.06 48.55
C LEU A 150 24.84 13.55 47.56
N LYS A 151 26.00 13.97 48.05
CA LYS A 151 27.15 14.38 47.22
C LYS A 151 27.62 13.27 46.30
N LEU A 152 27.70 12.03 46.80
CA LEU A 152 28.09 10.86 46.01
C LEU A 152 27.05 10.55 44.94
N LYS A 153 25.75 10.60 45.26
CA LYS A 153 24.67 10.39 44.30
C LYS A 153 24.71 11.45 43.19
N ASN A 154 24.86 12.73 43.56
CA ASN A 154 24.97 13.83 42.60
C ASN A 154 26.21 13.66 41.69
N ARG A 155 27.35 13.26 42.26
CA ARG A 155 28.57 12.98 41.50
C ARG A 155 28.38 11.83 40.50
N LYS A 156 27.77 10.72 40.90
CA LYS A 156 27.49 9.59 39.98
C LYS A 156 26.56 9.98 38.83
N VAL A 157 25.54 10.79 39.11
CA VAL A 157 24.62 11.28 38.07
C VAL A 157 25.34 12.23 37.12
N ALA A 158 26.18 13.13 37.64
CA ALA A 158 26.99 14.03 36.81
C ALA A 158 28.01 13.26 35.97
N GLU A 159 28.72 12.30 36.55
CA GLU A 159 29.66 11.41 35.86
C GLU A 159 28.98 10.67 34.71
N SER A 160 27.81 10.06 34.94
CA SER A 160 27.10 9.34 33.88
C SER A 160 26.67 10.26 32.73
N LYS A 161 26.24 11.50 33.02
CA LYS A 161 25.88 12.47 31.98
C LYS A 161 27.09 12.97 31.20
N LEU A 162 28.20 13.26 31.90
CA LEU A 162 29.45 13.70 31.28
C LEU A 162 30.09 12.60 30.45
N ALA A 163 30.08 11.35 30.92
CA ALA A 163 30.60 10.21 30.18
C ALA A 163 29.86 10.02 28.85
N LYS A 164 28.53 10.06 28.85
CA LYS A 164 27.71 10.01 27.63
C LYS A 164 28.06 11.14 26.66
N PHE A 165 28.15 12.37 27.18
CA PHE A 165 28.54 13.53 26.36
C PHE A 165 29.92 13.37 25.71
N VAL A 166 30.90 12.86 26.46
CA VAL A 166 32.25 12.60 25.94
C VAL A 166 32.24 11.48 24.90
N GLU A 167 31.52 10.38 25.15
CA GLU A 167 31.37 9.27 24.20
C GLU A 167 30.74 9.73 22.88
N ASP A 168 29.76 10.64 22.94
CA ASP A 168 29.08 11.16 21.76
C ASP A 168 29.96 12.15 20.96
N ILE A 169 30.83 12.93 21.62
CA ILE A 169 31.71 13.91 20.94
C ILE A 169 33.04 13.32 20.47
N ILE A 170 33.62 12.36 21.22
CA ILE A 170 34.97 11.88 20.93
C ILE A 170 35.06 11.24 19.54
N VAL A 171 36.10 11.58 18.78
CA VAL A 171 36.39 10.95 17.49
C VAL A 171 37.63 10.08 17.65
N PRO A 172 37.50 8.74 17.72
CA PRO A 172 38.65 7.86 17.85
C PRO A 172 39.56 7.92 16.61
N PRO A 173 40.90 7.88 16.75
CA PRO A 173 41.81 7.88 15.59
C PRO A 173 41.54 6.74 14.61
N ARG A 174 41.19 5.54 15.10
CA ARG A 174 40.80 4.41 14.26
C ARG A 174 39.61 4.71 13.33
N MET A 175 38.66 5.52 13.79
CA MET A 175 37.52 5.93 12.98
C MET A 175 37.97 6.85 11.84
N VAL A 176 38.95 7.72 12.09
CA VAL A 176 39.58 8.57 11.05
C VAL A 176 40.28 7.69 10.03
N ASP A 177 41.12 6.75 10.46
CA ASP A 177 41.87 5.86 9.57
C ASP A 177 40.93 5.03 8.67
N VAL A 178 39.86 4.47 9.22
CA VAL A 178 38.88 3.69 8.46
C VAL A 178 38.15 4.56 7.42
N ILE A 179 37.76 5.79 7.78
CA ILE A 179 37.05 6.69 6.85
C ILE A 179 38.00 7.16 5.73
N VAL A 180 39.20 7.60 6.09
CA VAL A 180 40.16 8.20 5.15
C VAL A 180 40.80 7.13 4.26
N ASP A 181 41.35 6.07 4.86
CA ASP A 181 42.20 5.09 4.17
C ASP A 181 41.53 3.73 3.97
N GLY A 182 40.55 3.36 4.80
CA GLY A 182 39.90 2.04 4.75
C GLY A 182 39.04 1.77 3.50
N GLU A 183 38.94 0.51 3.08
CA GLU A 183 38.03 0.12 1.99
C GLU A 183 36.55 0.09 2.43
N ILE A 184 35.62 0.22 1.47
CA ILE A 184 34.18 0.22 1.77
C ILE A 184 33.67 -1.23 1.98
N ASN A 185 33.93 -1.74 3.18
CA ASN A 185 33.51 -3.05 3.67
C ASN A 185 32.45 -2.90 4.79
N ASP A 186 31.98 -4.01 5.36
CA ASP A 186 31.00 -3.99 6.47
C ASP A 186 31.50 -3.20 7.69
N GLU A 187 32.82 -3.17 7.93
CA GLU A 187 33.44 -2.35 8.97
C GLU A 187 33.31 -0.85 8.69
N TYR A 188 33.47 -0.45 7.43
CA TYR A 188 33.29 0.94 7.00
C TYR A 188 31.83 1.37 7.19
N MET A 189 30.88 0.50 6.86
CA MET A 189 29.44 0.75 7.05
C MET A 189 29.08 1.01 8.51
N ARG A 190 29.58 0.18 9.45
CA ARG A 190 29.39 0.41 10.90
C ARG A 190 30.02 1.71 11.36
N THR A 191 31.20 2.04 10.83
CA THR A 191 31.91 3.29 11.15
C THR A 191 31.15 4.51 10.63
N LEU A 192 30.52 4.39 9.46
CA LEU A 192 29.65 5.40 8.87
C LEU A 192 28.38 5.63 9.72
N GLU A 193 27.79 4.57 10.28
CA GLU A 193 26.67 4.67 11.22
C GLU A 193 27.04 5.44 12.49
N ILE A 194 28.22 5.16 13.05
CA ILE A 194 28.74 5.88 14.21
C ILE A 194 28.98 7.34 13.86
N LEU A 195 29.57 7.63 12.70
CA LEU A 195 29.74 9.00 12.21
C LEU A 195 28.41 9.73 12.08
N SER A 196 27.40 9.09 11.48
CA SER A 196 26.06 9.67 11.32
C SER A 196 25.42 10.04 12.65
N LYS A 197 25.51 9.16 13.67
CA LYS A 197 25.01 9.43 15.02
C LYS A 197 25.70 10.64 15.65
N LYS A 198 27.03 10.73 15.52
CA LYS A 198 27.83 11.85 16.02
C LYS A 198 27.47 13.16 15.32
N LEU A 199 27.32 13.15 14.00
CA LEU A 199 26.91 14.33 13.23
C LEU A 199 25.49 14.81 13.60
N LYS A 200 24.54 13.89 13.83
CA LYS A 200 23.18 14.24 14.28
C LYS A 200 23.17 14.83 15.69
N PHE A 201 23.99 14.29 16.60
CA PHE A 201 24.12 14.81 17.96
C PHE A 201 24.59 16.28 17.94
N VAL A 202 25.61 16.59 17.14
CA VAL A 202 26.11 17.96 16.94
C VAL A 202 25.03 18.89 16.36
N ALA A 203 24.20 18.39 15.43
CA ALA A 203 23.20 19.21 14.75
C ALA A 203 21.94 19.51 15.59
N THR A 204 21.58 18.65 16.54
CA THR A 204 20.26 18.69 17.19
C THR A 204 20.26 19.50 18.50
N ASP A 205 21.39 19.56 19.20
CA ASP A 205 21.41 20.00 20.60
C ASP A 205 21.96 21.43 20.74
N ALA A 206 21.05 22.41 20.80
CA ALA A 206 21.38 23.84 20.82
C ALA A 206 22.25 24.26 22.03
N VAL A 207 22.18 23.51 23.13
CA VAL A 207 22.97 23.72 24.36
C VAL A 207 24.39 23.15 24.21
N VAL A 208 24.60 22.21 23.30
CA VAL A 208 25.90 21.59 23.03
C VAL A 208 26.77 22.46 22.12
N ASN A 209 26.14 23.22 21.21
CA ASN A 209 26.79 24.19 20.31
C ASN A 209 27.52 25.35 21.02
N THR A 210 27.23 25.58 22.30
CA THR A 210 27.95 26.59 23.12
C THR A 210 29.18 26.03 23.82
N SER A 211 29.41 24.71 23.81
CA SER A 211 30.57 24.07 24.44
C SER A 211 31.87 24.30 23.66
N MET A 212 32.96 24.61 24.37
CA MET A 212 34.29 24.78 23.76
C MET A 212 34.82 23.48 23.13
N ALA A 213 34.57 22.32 23.77
CA ALA A 213 35.00 21.02 23.25
C ALA A 213 34.33 20.67 21.90
N LEU A 214 33.11 21.15 21.66
CA LEU A 214 32.44 20.96 20.39
C LEU A 214 33.07 21.84 19.29
N LYS A 215 33.41 23.09 19.61
CA LYS A 215 34.06 24.00 18.64
C LYS A 215 35.38 23.46 18.10
N ASP A 216 36.13 22.73 18.93
CA ASP A 216 37.39 22.11 18.52
C ASP A 216 37.18 20.85 17.65
N VAL A 217 36.15 20.05 17.94
CA VAL A 217 35.89 18.77 17.25
C VAL A 217 35.02 18.93 15.99
N GLN A 218 34.15 19.94 15.96
CA GLN A 218 33.27 20.25 14.83
C GLN A 218 33.99 20.35 13.47
N PRO A 219 35.12 21.05 13.30
CA PRO A 219 35.82 21.10 12.02
C PRO A 219 36.37 19.73 11.58
N GLU A 220 36.82 18.89 12.51
CA GLU A 220 37.29 17.54 12.18
C GLU A 220 36.14 16.60 11.80
N LEU A 221 35.00 16.68 12.50
CA LEU A 221 33.78 15.93 12.13
C LEU A 221 33.27 16.36 10.75
N GLU A 222 33.32 17.65 10.43
CA GLU A 222 32.92 18.18 9.14
C GLU A 222 33.88 17.75 8.03
N ARG A 223 35.19 17.74 8.30
CA ARG A 223 36.20 17.20 7.37
C ARG A 223 36.01 15.71 7.11
N LEU A 224 35.70 14.94 8.16
CA LEU A 224 35.36 13.52 8.04
C LEU A 224 34.07 13.31 7.25
N ARG A 225 33.04 14.13 7.46
CA ARG A 225 31.79 14.11 6.69
C ARG A 225 32.09 14.30 5.21
N GLN A 226 32.84 15.35 4.84
CA GLN A 226 33.18 15.64 3.45
C GLN A 226 33.97 14.50 2.82
N LYS A 227 35.00 13.99 3.50
CA LYS A 227 35.81 12.87 2.98
C LYS A 227 35.00 11.59 2.83
N ALA A 228 34.15 11.26 3.80
CA ALA A 228 33.26 10.10 3.75
C ALA A 228 32.28 10.22 2.58
N VAL A 229 31.65 11.39 2.40
CA VAL A 229 30.71 11.66 1.30
C VAL A 229 31.40 11.51 -0.06
N SER A 230 32.57 12.11 -0.28
CA SER A 230 33.30 11.99 -1.55
C SER A 230 33.68 10.54 -1.87
N LYS A 231 34.20 9.80 -0.88
CA LYS A 231 34.63 8.41 -1.07
C LYS A 231 33.47 7.46 -1.36
N VAL A 232 32.38 7.62 -0.60
CA VAL A 232 31.12 6.89 -0.83
C VAL A 232 30.56 7.20 -2.22
N PHE A 233 30.56 8.46 -2.62
CA PHE A 233 30.07 8.89 -3.92
C PHE A 233 30.84 8.22 -5.06
N GLU A 234 32.17 8.31 -5.05
CA GLU A 234 33.04 7.68 -6.06
C GLU A 234 32.80 6.17 -6.15
N PHE A 235 32.66 5.49 -5.00
CA PHE A 235 32.40 4.06 -4.95
C PHE A 235 31.04 3.69 -5.55
N ILE A 236 29.96 4.35 -5.13
CA ILE A 236 28.62 4.06 -5.65
C ILE A 236 28.58 4.35 -7.15
N VAL A 237 29.08 5.50 -7.59
CA VAL A 237 29.11 5.88 -9.01
C VAL A 237 29.90 4.86 -9.85
N GLN A 238 31.03 4.35 -9.36
CA GLN A 238 31.73 3.25 -10.03
C GLN A 238 30.87 1.99 -10.16
N LYS A 239 30.12 1.62 -9.12
CA LYS A 239 29.19 0.46 -9.18
C LYS A 239 28.04 0.71 -10.14
N LEU A 240 27.53 1.94 -10.21
CA LEU A 240 26.50 2.32 -11.19
C LEU A 240 27.03 2.23 -12.62
N TYR A 241 28.25 2.69 -12.88
CA TYR A 241 28.86 2.55 -14.20
C TYR A 241 29.12 1.09 -14.59
N ALA A 242 29.31 0.18 -13.64
CA ALA A 242 29.44 -1.24 -13.93
C ALA A 242 28.16 -1.83 -14.57
N LEU A 243 26.98 -1.27 -14.28
CA LEU A 243 25.70 -1.67 -14.91
C LEU A 243 25.67 -1.40 -16.42
N ARG A 244 26.50 -0.47 -16.92
CA ARG A 244 26.59 -0.16 -18.35
C ARG A 244 27.33 -1.22 -19.16
N LYS A 245 28.04 -2.14 -18.50
CA LYS A 245 28.82 -3.17 -19.19
C LYS A 245 27.88 -4.17 -19.89
N PRO A 246 28.12 -4.51 -21.17
CA PRO A 246 27.27 -5.43 -21.90
C PRO A 246 27.30 -6.84 -21.28
N LYS A 247 26.19 -7.58 -21.39
CA LYS A 247 25.98 -8.93 -20.82
C LYS A 247 25.97 -9.01 -19.28
N THR A 248 25.92 -7.87 -18.60
CA THR A 248 25.74 -7.85 -17.14
C THR A 248 24.31 -8.23 -16.79
N ASN A 249 24.14 -9.17 -15.86
CA ASN A 249 22.82 -9.42 -15.28
C ASN A 249 22.54 -8.31 -14.24
N ILE A 250 21.74 -7.34 -14.68
CA ILE A 250 21.39 -6.14 -13.91
C ILE A 250 20.73 -6.52 -12.57
N GLN A 251 19.77 -7.45 -12.60
CA GLN A 251 19.04 -7.89 -11.40
C GLN A 251 19.98 -8.52 -10.36
N ILE A 252 20.92 -9.36 -10.79
CA ILE A 252 21.90 -9.96 -9.88
C ILE A 252 22.78 -8.87 -9.26
N LEU A 253 23.25 -7.89 -10.03
CA LEU A 253 24.12 -6.83 -9.49
C LEU A 253 23.38 -5.91 -8.51
N GLN A 254 22.12 -5.57 -8.82
CA GLN A 254 21.24 -4.80 -7.93
C GLN A 254 21.02 -5.53 -6.61
N GLN A 255 20.61 -6.81 -6.66
CA GLN A 255 20.26 -7.57 -5.46
C GLN A 255 21.47 -8.01 -4.62
N SER A 256 22.53 -8.49 -5.26
CA SER A 256 23.67 -9.10 -4.55
C SER A 256 24.77 -8.11 -4.15
N VAL A 257 24.87 -6.97 -4.84
CA VAL A 257 25.93 -5.97 -4.61
C VAL A 257 25.34 -4.66 -4.10
N LEU A 258 24.44 -4.01 -4.85
CA LEU A 258 23.98 -2.67 -4.50
C LEU A 258 23.15 -2.64 -3.20
N LEU A 259 22.22 -3.59 -3.00
CA LEU A 259 21.39 -3.63 -1.79
C LEU A 259 22.20 -3.74 -0.49
N LYS A 260 23.40 -4.36 -0.52
CA LYS A 260 24.30 -4.43 0.66
C LYS A 260 24.72 -3.04 1.15
N TYR A 261 24.78 -2.08 0.25
CA TYR A 261 25.19 -0.71 0.53
C TYR A 261 23.99 0.24 0.67
N LYS A 262 22.78 -0.26 0.95
CA LYS A 262 21.57 0.57 1.17
C LYS A 262 21.80 1.72 2.16
N TYR A 263 22.46 1.45 3.29
CA TYR A 263 22.71 2.48 4.31
C TYR A 263 23.58 3.64 3.80
N VAL A 264 24.44 3.40 2.79
CA VAL A 264 25.25 4.44 2.15
C VAL A 264 24.36 5.52 1.53
N ILE A 265 23.27 5.11 0.89
CA ILE A 265 22.30 6.03 0.27
C ILE A 265 21.53 6.80 1.35
N THR A 266 21.12 6.11 2.42
CA THR A 266 20.48 6.77 3.58
C THR A 266 21.42 7.82 4.19
N PHE A 267 22.70 7.50 4.35
CA PHE A 267 23.71 8.43 4.85
C PHE A 267 23.85 9.66 3.95
N LEU A 268 23.95 9.47 2.63
CA LEU A 268 24.02 10.59 1.67
C LEU A 268 22.76 11.47 1.76
N LYS A 269 21.56 10.86 1.84
CA LYS A 269 20.28 11.59 1.94
C LYS A 269 20.20 12.46 3.20
N GLU A 270 20.76 12.00 4.32
CA GLU A 270 20.78 12.72 5.59
C GLU A 270 21.84 13.82 5.65
N HIS A 271 23.06 13.54 5.16
CA HIS A 271 24.21 14.40 5.38
C HIS A 271 24.60 15.24 4.17
N SER A 272 24.20 14.90 2.94
CA SER A 272 24.49 15.68 1.73
C SER A 272 23.43 15.51 0.64
N LYS A 273 22.40 16.36 0.67
CA LYS A 273 21.29 16.31 -0.30
C LYS A 273 21.73 16.56 -1.75
N GLU A 274 22.75 17.40 -1.95
CA GLU A 274 23.30 17.72 -3.28
C GLU A 274 23.94 16.48 -3.91
N VAL A 275 24.86 15.83 -3.19
CA VAL A 275 25.55 14.63 -3.66
C VAL A 275 24.59 13.45 -3.81
N TYR A 276 23.60 13.33 -2.92
CA TYR A 276 22.51 12.36 -3.10
C TYR A 276 21.75 12.60 -4.41
N GLY A 277 21.43 13.87 -4.73
CA GLY A 277 20.81 14.25 -5.99
C GLY A 277 21.63 13.85 -7.22
N GLU A 278 22.96 13.98 -7.16
CA GLU A 278 23.86 13.53 -8.22
C GLU A 278 23.87 12.00 -8.39
N VAL A 279 23.95 11.24 -7.30
CA VAL A 279 23.88 9.75 -7.34
C VAL A 279 22.54 9.30 -7.91
N ARG A 280 21.45 9.92 -7.45
CA ARG A 280 20.09 9.68 -7.92
C ARG A 280 20.01 9.93 -9.43
N ALA A 281 20.48 11.07 -9.91
CA ALA A 281 20.50 11.41 -11.34
C ALA A 281 21.40 10.46 -12.16
N ALA A 282 22.58 10.10 -11.65
CA ALA A 282 23.50 9.18 -12.31
C ALA A 282 22.92 7.77 -12.46
N TYR A 283 22.18 7.29 -11.45
CA TYR A 283 21.44 6.04 -11.51
C TYR A 283 20.35 6.10 -12.56
N MET A 284 19.52 7.16 -12.52
CA MET A 284 18.43 7.35 -13.45
C MET A 284 18.91 7.38 -14.91
N ASP A 285 19.91 8.20 -15.21
CA ASP A 285 20.49 8.28 -16.57
C ASP A 285 21.05 6.94 -17.04
N THR A 286 21.73 6.22 -16.14
CA THR A 286 22.32 4.91 -16.46
C THR A 286 21.24 3.87 -16.76
N MET A 287 20.26 3.72 -15.87
CA MET A 287 19.20 2.73 -16.03
C MET A 287 18.29 3.04 -17.20
N ASN A 288 17.91 4.30 -17.39
CA ASN A 288 17.11 4.73 -18.53
C ASN A 288 17.82 4.35 -19.85
N LYS A 289 19.11 4.64 -20.01
CA LYS A 289 19.90 4.30 -21.21
C LYS A 289 20.05 2.79 -21.41
N VAL A 290 20.42 2.06 -20.36
CA VAL A 290 20.65 0.60 -20.43
C VAL A 290 19.36 -0.14 -20.76
N LEU A 291 18.26 0.16 -20.07
CA LEU A 291 16.96 -0.46 -20.32
C LEU A 291 16.42 -0.09 -21.70
N SER A 292 16.52 1.18 -22.11
CA SER A 292 16.08 1.62 -23.45
C SER A 292 16.85 0.89 -24.56
N ALA A 293 18.16 0.72 -24.40
CA ALA A 293 18.98 -0.03 -25.34
C ALA A 293 18.61 -1.52 -25.36
N HIS A 294 18.33 -2.11 -24.19
CA HIS A 294 17.91 -3.50 -24.07
C HIS A 294 16.56 -3.75 -24.77
N PHE A 295 15.54 -2.93 -24.50
CA PHE A 295 14.24 -3.06 -25.19
C PHE A 295 14.34 -2.80 -26.68
N ARG A 296 15.14 -1.81 -27.12
CA ARG A 296 15.36 -1.55 -28.55
C ARG A 296 15.98 -2.75 -29.26
N ALA A 297 17.03 -3.35 -28.69
CA ALA A 297 17.68 -4.53 -29.27
C ALA A 297 16.76 -5.76 -29.28
N TYR A 298 15.95 -5.93 -28.22
CA TYR A 298 14.98 -7.00 -28.13
C TYR A 298 13.87 -6.86 -29.18
N ILE A 299 13.30 -5.65 -29.33
CA ILE A 299 12.29 -5.33 -30.35
C ILE A 299 12.82 -5.62 -31.76
N GLN A 300 14.01 -5.12 -32.10
CA GLN A 300 14.64 -5.37 -33.41
C GLN A 300 14.86 -6.86 -33.70
N SER A 301 15.05 -7.67 -32.65
CA SER A 301 15.19 -9.12 -32.79
C SER A 301 13.83 -9.80 -32.97
N LEU A 302 12.78 -9.31 -32.30
CA LEU A 302 11.42 -9.81 -32.46
C LEU A 302 10.82 -9.49 -33.83
N GLU A 303 11.10 -8.31 -34.39
CA GLU A 303 10.63 -7.91 -35.73
C GLU A 303 11.01 -8.92 -36.83
N LYS A 304 12.18 -9.56 -36.70
CA LYS A 304 12.64 -10.59 -37.64
C LYS A 304 11.80 -11.87 -37.60
N LEU A 305 11.14 -12.13 -36.47
CA LEU A 305 10.34 -13.33 -36.22
C LEU A 305 8.87 -13.13 -36.59
N GLN A 306 8.47 -11.92 -37.01
CA GLN A 306 7.09 -11.58 -37.32
C GLN A 306 6.56 -12.32 -38.56
N LEU A 307 5.36 -12.87 -38.40
CA LEU A 307 4.51 -13.37 -39.48
C LEU A 307 3.39 -12.35 -39.74
N ASP A 308 3.33 -11.81 -40.97
CA ASP A 308 2.20 -10.98 -41.38
C ASP A 308 1.02 -11.86 -41.80
N ILE A 309 -0.07 -11.79 -41.02
CA ILE A 309 -1.27 -12.63 -41.21
C ILE A 309 -2.31 -11.95 -42.10
N ALA A 310 -2.56 -10.66 -41.90
CA ALA A 310 -3.62 -9.92 -42.58
C ALA A 310 -3.09 -8.66 -43.27
N THR A 311 -3.63 -8.39 -44.45
CA THR A 311 -3.41 -7.15 -45.20
C THR A 311 -4.70 -6.33 -45.31
N SER A 312 -4.61 -5.06 -45.71
CA SER A 312 -5.78 -4.19 -45.88
C SER A 312 -6.81 -4.70 -46.91
N SER A 313 -6.40 -5.63 -47.80
CA SER A 313 -7.26 -6.28 -48.78
C SER A 313 -8.00 -7.52 -48.26
N ASP A 314 -7.67 -8.03 -47.07
CA ASP A 314 -8.27 -9.24 -46.51
C ASP A 314 -9.55 -8.89 -45.71
N LEU A 315 -10.57 -8.38 -46.40
CA LEU A 315 -11.90 -8.08 -45.81
C LEU A 315 -12.91 -9.19 -46.13
N ILE A 316 -13.96 -9.29 -45.30
CA ILE A 316 -14.99 -10.34 -45.40
C ILE A 316 -15.71 -10.28 -46.74
N GLY A 317 -16.13 -9.09 -47.18
CA GLY A 317 -16.94 -8.87 -48.39
C GLY A 317 -16.16 -8.66 -49.70
N ILE A 318 -14.87 -9.06 -49.74
CA ILE A 318 -14.03 -8.96 -50.95
C ILE A 318 -13.93 -10.33 -51.65
N GLU A 319 -13.91 -10.30 -52.99
CA GLU A 319 -13.74 -11.48 -53.84
C GLU A 319 -12.52 -12.34 -53.46
N ALA A 320 -12.70 -13.66 -53.43
CA ALA A 320 -11.62 -14.60 -53.15
C ALA A 320 -10.47 -14.56 -54.17
N ARG A 321 -10.72 -14.09 -55.40
CA ARG A 321 -9.78 -14.11 -56.54
C ARG A 321 -9.16 -12.74 -56.87
N GLY A 322 -9.56 -11.64 -56.24
CA GLY A 322 -9.20 -10.27 -56.64
C GLY A 322 -7.82 -9.73 -56.21
N GLY A 323 -6.94 -10.55 -55.63
CA GLY A 323 -5.67 -10.08 -55.05
C GLY A 323 -4.40 -10.29 -55.89
N ALA A 324 -4.49 -10.95 -57.06
CA ALA A 324 -3.33 -11.21 -57.91
C ALA A 324 -3.18 -10.13 -58.98
N GLY A 325 -2.67 -8.95 -58.59
CA GLY A 325 -2.23 -7.95 -59.56
C GLY A 325 -1.09 -8.51 -60.43
N ILE A 326 -1.23 -8.38 -61.76
CA ILE A 326 -0.34 -8.92 -62.81
C ILE A 326 1.12 -8.39 -62.70
N PHE A 327 1.42 -7.48 -61.77
CA PHE A 327 2.77 -6.92 -61.52
C PHE A 327 3.36 -7.20 -60.12
N SER A 328 2.78 -8.10 -59.31
CA SER A 328 3.38 -8.47 -58.01
C SER A 328 4.33 -9.66 -58.16
N THR A 329 5.62 -9.37 -58.32
CA THR A 329 6.69 -10.37 -58.27
C THR A 329 6.78 -11.01 -56.88
N ARG A 330 6.52 -12.33 -56.84
CA ARG A 330 7.11 -13.27 -55.86
C ARG A 330 6.75 -13.01 -54.38
N ARG A 331 5.46 -12.97 -54.04
CA ARG A 331 4.99 -13.40 -52.70
C ARG A 331 4.25 -14.71 -52.88
N GLU A 332 4.73 -15.77 -52.21
CA GLU A 332 4.02 -17.05 -52.18
C GLU A 332 2.56 -16.82 -51.78
N PRO A 333 1.59 -17.47 -52.43
CA PRO A 333 0.21 -17.38 -52.01
C PRO A 333 0.13 -17.91 -50.57
N LEU A 334 -0.24 -17.04 -49.63
CA LEU A 334 -0.49 -17.39 -48.22
C LEU A 334 -1.38 -18.64 -48.19
N LYS A 335 -0.80 -19.81 -47.90
CA LYS A 335 -1.49 -21.10 -47.82
C LYS A 335 -2.63 -21.12 -46.79
N ASN A 336 -2.75 -20.06 -45.97
CA ASN A 336 -3.64 -19.98 -44.82
C ASN A 336 -4.58 -18.77 -44.86
N ARG A 337 -5.19 -18.42 -46.00
CA ARG A 337 -6.20 -17.33 -46.03
C ARG A 337 -7.44 -17.60 -45.15
N SER A 338 -7.77 -18.86 -44.91
CA SER A 338 -8.82 -19.25 -43.95
C SER A 338 -8.42 -19.03 -42.48
N SER A 339 -7.12 -18.93 -42.16
CA SER A 339 -6.67 -18.70 -40.78
C SER A 339 -6.71 -17.22 -40.35
N VAL A 340 -7.06 -16.30 -41.26
CA VAL A 340 -7.14 -14.86 -40.95
C VAL A 340 -8.39 -14.56 -40.12
N PHE A 341 -9.49 -15.25 -40.42
CA PHE A 341 -10.78 -15.06 -39.76
C PHE A 341 -11.07 -16.11 -38.68
N ALA A 342 -10.30 -17.19 -38.63
CA ALA A 342 -10.43 -18.23 -37.62
C ALA A 342 -9.44 -18.02 -36.48
N LEU A 343 -9.90 -18.24 -35.24
CA LEU A 343 -9.08 -18.15 -34.04
C LEU A 343 -8.04 -19.27 -33.96
N GLY A 344 -8.42 -20.51 -34.29
CA GLY A 344 -7.53 -21.68 -34.30
C GLY A 344 -6.68 -21.82 -33.04
N ASP A 345 -5.40 -22.16 -33.21
CA ASP A 345 -4.43 -22.32 -32.11
C ASP A 345 -4.02 -20.99 -31.45
N ARG A 346 -4.39 -19.84 -32.03
CA ARG A 346 -4.00 -18.51 -31.51
C ARG A 346 -4.58 -18.23 -30.13
N ILE A 347 -5.68 -18.89 -29.76
CA ILE A 347 -6.27 -18.76 -28.42
C ILE A 347 -5.35 -19.27 -27.31
N ASN A 348 -4.44 -20.21 -27.61
CA ASN A 348 -3.56 -20.80 -26.59
C ASN A 348 -2.64 -19.75 -25.94
N ILE A 349 -2.40 -18.62 -26.61
CA ILE A 349 -1.65 -17.50 -26.03
C ILE A 349 -2.28 -16.96 -24.73
N LEU A 350 -3.60 -17.06 -24.59
CA LEU A 350 -4.32 -16.64 -23.39
C LEU A 350 -4.17 -17.64 -22.24
N LYS A 351 -3.79 -18.89 -22.53
CA LYS A 351 -3.46 -19.91 -21.52
C LYS A 351 -1.99 -19.85 -21.12
N GLU A 352 -1.12 -19.45 -22.05
CA GLU A 352 0.32 -19.39 -21.86
C GLU A 352 0.82 -18.05 -21.27
N ILE A 353 -0.05 -17.19 -20.74
CA ILE A 353 0.29 -15.81 -20.35
C ILE A 353 1.49 -15.73 -19.38
N ASP A 354 1.57 -16.68 -18.43
CA ASP A 354 2.62 -16.70 -17.41
C ASP A 354 3.95 -17.30 -17.89
N GLU A 355 3.99 -17.89 -19.09
CA GLU A 355 5.24 -18.44 -19.63
C GLU A 355 6.30 -17.35 -19.82
N PRO A 356 7.60 -17.71 -19.78
CA PRO A 356 8.68 -16.75 -19.98
C PRO A 356 8.61 -16.10 -21.37
N ALA A 357 9.15 -14.88 -21.46
CA ALA A 357 9.26 -14.17 -22.73
C ALA A 357 10.10 -14.97 -23.75
N LEU A 358 9.75 -14.87 -25.03
CA LEU A 358 10.49 -15.51 -26.11
C LEU A 358 11.97 -15.11 -26.10
N ILE A 359 12.84 -16.08 -26.33
CA ILE A 359 14.28 -15.86 -26.48
C ILE A 359 14.60 -15.77 -27.98
N PRO A 360 14.89 -14.57 -28.54
CA PRO A 360 14.91 -14.37 -29.98
C PRO A 360 15.96 -15.22 -30.71
N HIS A 361 17.14 -15.42 -30.12
CA HIS A 361 18.20 -16.24 -30.71
C HIS A 361 17.82 -17.73 -30.84
N ILE A 362 17.00 -18.26 -29.93
CA ILE A 362 16.54 -19.66 -30.00
C ILE A 362 15.48 -19.80 -31.08
N ALA A 363 14.55 -18.84 -31.15
CA ALA A 363 13.50 -18.80 -32.16
C ALA A 363 14.04 -18.56 -33.58
N GLU A 364 15.07 -17.74 -33.74
CA GLU A 364 15.74 -17.52 -35.02
C GLU A 364 16.46 -18.79 -35.48
N ALA A 365 17.09 -19.53 -34.57
CA ALA A 365 17.72 -20.82 -34.87
C ALA A 365 16.72 -21.90 -35.29
N SER A 366 15.50 -21.89 -34.75
CA SER A 366 14.42 -22.81 -35.15
C SER A 366 13.70 -22.37 -36.43
N SER A 367 14.02 -21.21 -37.01
CA SER A 367 13.35 -20.61 -38.18
C SER A 367 11.82 -20.49 -38.02
N GLN A 368 11.35 -20.36 -36.78
CA GLN A 368 9.91 -20.29 -36.48
C GLN A 368 9.45 -18.83 -36.55
N LYS A 369 8.34 -18.59 -37.26
CA LYS A 369 7.68 -17.28 -37.32
C LYS A 369 6.43 -17.27 -36.47
N TYR A 370 6.13 -16.13 -35.86
CA TYR A 370 5.02 -15.99 -34.92
C TYR A 370 4.05 -14.88 -35.33
N PRO A 371 2.74 -15.05 -35.06
CA PRO A 371 1.77 -13.97 -35.05
C PRO A 371 2.19 -12.82 -34.13
N TYR A 372 1.80 -11.59 -34.46
CA TYR A 372 2.22 -10.42 -33.71
C TYR A 372 1.76 -10.44 -32.24
N GLU A 373 0.59 -11.00 -31.92
CA GLU A 373 0.13 -11.10 -30.53
C GLU A 373 1.11 -11.88 -29.63
N VAL A 374 1.84 -12.86 -30.17
CA VAL A 374 2.87 -13.63 -29.44
C VAL A 374 4.08 -12.76 -29.14
N LEU A 375 4.49 -11.93 -30.09
CA LEU A 375 5.56 -10.95 -29.92
C LEU A 375 5.15 -9.87 -28.91
N PHE A 376 3.92 -9.37 -29.03
CA PHE A 376 3.32 -8.41 -28.11
C PHE A 376 3.29 -8.95 -26.67
N ARG A 377 2.83 -10.18 -26.47
CA ARG A 377 2.85 -10.85 -25.17
C ARG A 377 4.27 -10.94 -24.62
N SER A 378 5.21 -11.41 -25.43
CA SER A 378 6.61 -11.60 -25.00
C SER A 378 7.28 -10.29 -24.61
N LEU A 379 7.03 -9.21 -25.36
CA LEU A 379 7.53 -7.87 -25.03
C LEU A 379 6.93 -7.35 -23.72
N HIS A 380 5.61 -7.46 -23.55
CA HIS A 380 4.94 -6.99 -22.33
C HIS A 380 5.29 -7.85 -21.10
N LYS A 381 5.49 -9.15 -21.27
CA LYS A 381 5.97 -10.05 -20.22
C LYS A 381 7.36 -9.66 -19.74
N LEU A 382 8.30 -9.43 -20.66
CA LEU A 382 9.63 -8.93 -20.34
C LEU A 382 9.57 -7.56 -19.65
N LEU A 383 8.71 -6.66 -20.13
CA LEU A 383 8.47 -5.36 -19.53
C LEU A 383 7.98 -5.49 -18.09
N MET A 384 6.95 -6.31 -17.87
CA MET A 384 6.37 -6.53 -16.54
C MET A 384 7.39 -7.08 -15.54
N ASP A 385 8.17 -8.09 -15.92
CA ASP A 385 9.13 -8.70 -15.01
C ASP A 385 10.31 -7.74 -14.73
N THR A 386 10.77 -6.99 -15.73
CA THR A 386 11.83 -5.97 -15.57
C THR A 386 11.34 -4.81 -14.70
N ALA A 387 10.15 -4.27 -14.99
CA ALA A 387 9.52 -3.18 -14.25
C ALA A 387 9.24 -3.57 -12.79
N SER A 388 8.74 -4.79 -12.56
CA SER A 388 8.52 -5.29 -11.20
C SER A 388 9.83 -5.34 -10.41
N SER A 389 10.91 -5.85 -11.02
CA SER A 389 12.21 -5.92 -10.34
C SER A 389 12.81 -4.54 -10.06
N GLU A 390 12.68 -3.59 -10.99
CA GLU A 390 13.22 -2.25 -10.84
C GLU A 390 12.43 -1.42 -9.83
N TYR A 391 11.10 -1.53 -9.84
CA TYR A 391 10.23 -0.83 -8.89
C TYR A 391 10.54 -1.26 -7.45
N LEU A 392 10.61 -2.57 -7.20
CA LEU A 392 10.99 -3.09 -5.88
C LEU A 392 12.39 -2.65 -5.46
N PHE A 393 13.35 -2.64 -6.39
CA PHE A 393 14.69 -2.14 -6.10
C PHE A 393 14.71 -0.64 -5.77
N CYS A 394 13.95 0.18 -6.50
CA CYS A 394 13.86 1.62 -6.25
C CYS A 394 13.27 1.91 -4.86
N ASP A 395 12.21 1.19 -4.49
CA ASP A 395 11.61 1.27 -3.15
C ASP A 395 12.60 0.82 -2.07
N ASP A 396 13.24 -0.32 -2.25
CA ASP A 396 14.18 -0.87 -1.27
C ASP A 396 15.45 -0.03 -1.12
N PHE A 397 16.04 0.47 -2.21
CA PHE A 397 17.36 1.12 -2.18
C PHE A 397 17.28 2.63 -1.97
N PHE A 398 16.31 3.31 -2.60
CA PHE A 398 16.15 4.78 -2.50
C PHE A 398 14.96 5.20 -1.62
N GLY A 399 13.95 4.35 -1.44
CA GLY A 399 12.72 4.69 -0.72
C GLY A 399 11.88 5.76 -1.42
N GLU A 400 11.98 5.84 -2.75
CA GLU A 400 11.31 6.84 -3.59
C GLU A 400 10.69 6.17 -4.82
N GLU A 401 9.37 6.05 -4.85
CA GLU A 401 8.63 5.45 -5.99
C GLU A 401 8.71 6.33 -7.26
N SER A 402 8.87 7.64 -7.12
CA SER A 402 8.93 8.58 -8.25
C SER A 402 10.12 8.32 -9.19
N LEU A 403 11.20 7.74 -8.67
CA LEU A 403 12.40 7.38 -9.42
C LEU A 403 12.09 6.43 -10.58
N PHE A 404 11.17 5.48 -10.35
CA PHE A 404 10.78 4.49 -11.34
C PHE A 404 10.24 5.14 -12.62
N ASN A 405 9.36 6.12 -12.48
CA ASN A 405 8.72 6.79 -13.62
C ASN A 405 9.73 7.53 -14.49
N GLU A 406 10.73 8.19 -13.88
CA GLU A 406 11.80 8.87 -14.59
C GLU A 406 12.73 7.87 -15.31
N ILE A 407 13.03 6.72 -14.68
CA ILE A 407 13.83 5.64 -15.28
C ILE A 407 13.11 5.04 -16.49
N PHE A 408 11.82 4.72 -16.35
CA PHE A 408 11.04 4.03 -17.38
C PHE A 408 10.51 4.94 -18.50
N ALA A 409 10.65 6.26 -18.39
CA ALA A 409 10.27 7.19 -19.46
C ALA A 409 10.95 6.86 -20.81
N GLY A 410 12.23 6.48 -20.79
CA GLY A 410 12.98 6.08 -21.99
C GLY A 410 12.50 4.74 -22.57
N PRO A 411 12.50 3.65 -21.78
CA PRO A 411 11.95 2.36 -22.18
C PRO A 411 10.52 2.43 -22.72
N PHE A 412 9.62 3.15 -22.04
CA PHE A 412 8.25 3.35 -22.53
C PHE A 412 8.23 4.09 -23.86
N GLY A 413 9.07 5.13 -24.05
CA GLY A 413 9.17 5.82 -25.34
C GLY A 413 9.57 4.89 -26.49
N VAL A 414 10.53 3.98 -26.27
CA VAL A 414 10.94 2.99 -27.29
C VAL A 414 9.82 2.01 -27.62
N ILE A 415 9.12 1.51 -26.60
CA ILE A 415 8.02 0.56 -26.79
C ILE A 415 6.83 1.25 -27.46
N ASP A 416 6.48 2.46 -27.04
CA ASP A 416 5.41 3.27 -27.61
C ASP A 416 5.66 3.60 -29.10
N GLU A 417 6.89 3.98 -29.46
CA GLU A 417 7.26 4.27 -30.85
C GLU A 417 7.05 3.05 -31.75
N HIS A 418 7.57 1.90 -31.33
CA HIS A 418 7.39 0.63 -32.03
C HIS A 418 5.92 0.21 -32.09
N PHE A 419 5.21 0.28 -30.95
CA PHE A 419 3.82 -0.11 -30.86
C PHE A 419 2.93 0.75 -31.78
N ASN A 420 3.13 2.06 -31.82
CA ASN A 420 2.39 2.96 -32.72
C ASN A 420 2.67 2.66 -34.19
N ALA A 421 3.91 2.36 -34.55
CA ALA A 421 4.27 1.98 -35.92
C ALA A 421 3.51 0.72 -36.37
N ILE A 422 3.43 -0.30 -35.52
CA ILE A 422 2.72 -1.54 -35.84
C ILE A 422 1.20 -1.36 -35.82
N LEU A 423 0.67 -0.63 -34.84
CA LEU A 423 -0.76 -0.39 -34.70
C LEU A 423 -1.32 0.33 -35.93
N SER A 424 -0.57 1.27 -36.51
CA SER A 424 -0.96 1.99 -37.73
C SER A 424 -1.13 1.09 -38.96
N ASN A 425 -0.41 -0.04 -39.00
CA ASN A 425 -0.37 -0.99 -40.10
C ASN A 425 -1.06 -2.33 -39.79
N SER A 426 -1.64 -2.50 -38.60
CA SER A 426 -2.35 -3.73 -38.23
C SER A 426 -3.79 -3.74 -38.75
N PHE A 427 -4.11 -4.74 -39.58
CA PHE A 427 -5.44 -4.99 -40.13
C PHE A 427 -6.08 -6.29 -39.63
N ASP A 428 -5.41 -7.00 -38.72
CA ASP A 428 -5.93 -8.22 -38.12
C ASP A 428 -6.80 -7.89 -36.89
N ALA A 429 -8.12 -7.88 -37.08
CA ALA A 429 -9.06 -7.62 -35.99
C ALA A 429 -9.02 -8.67 -34.87
N ILE A 430 -8.71 -9.94 -35.17
CA ILE A 430 -8.60 -10.99 -34.16
C ILE A 430 -7.31 -10.79 -33.35
N GLY A 431 -6.19 -10.51 -34.02
CA GLY A 431 -4.92 -10.18 -33.36
C GLY A 431 -5.04 -8.94 -32.47
N LEU A 432 -5.74 -7.89 -32.93
CA LEU A 432 -6.03 -6.70 -32.12
C LEU A 432 -6.88 -7.03 -30.89
N MET A 433 -7.92 -7.87 -31.04
CA MET A 433 -8.73 -8.31 -29.91
C MET A 433 -7.92 -9.15 -28.93
N LEU A 434 -7.08 -10.06 -29.40
CA LEU A 434 -6.16 -10.83 -28.55
C LEU A 434 -5.22 -9.92 -27.77
N MET A 435 -4.64 -8.88 -28.39
CA MET A 435 -3.81 -7.90 -27.68
C MET A 435 -4.58 -7.14 -26.60
N ILE A 436 -5.85 -6.78 -26.85
CA ILE A 436 -6.72 -6.16 -25.83
C ILE A 436 -6.90 -7.13 -24.65
N ARG A 437 -7.21 -8.40 -24.92
CA ARG A 437 -7.39 -9.40 -23.86
C ARG A 437 -6.11 -9.69 -23.09
N LEU A 438 -4.97 -9.77 -23.78
CA LEU A 438 -3.65 -9.90 -23.16
C LEU A 438 -3.33 -8.72 -22.25
N THR A 439 -3.63 -7.49 -22.68
CA THR A 439 -3.42 -6.28 -21.87
C THR A 439 -4.25 -6.35 -20.58
N HIS A 440 -5.52 -6.75 -20.67
CA HIS A 440 -6.36 -6.93 -19.49
C HIS A 440 -5.83 -8.01 -18.53
N GLN A 441 -5.38 -9.15 -19.06
CA GLN A 441 -4.81 -10.21 -18.23
C GLN A 441 -3.51 -9.77 -17.55
N HIS A 442 -2.66 -9.00 -18.24
CA HIS A 442 -1.47 -8.39 -17.64
C HIS A 442 -1.82 -7.41 -16.51
N GLN A 443 -2.89 -6.62 -16.65
CA GLN A 443 -3.40 -5.77 -15.56
C GLN A 443 -3.82 -6.59 -14.34
N LEU A 444 -4.54 -7.70 -14.55
CA LEU A 444 -4.92 -8.61 -13.46
C LEU A 444 -3.70 -9.23 -12.77
N ILE A 445 -2.66 -9.60 -13.53
CA ILE A 445 -1.41 -10.13 -12.97
C ILE A 445 -0.69 -9.07 -12.14
N MET A 446 -0.56 -7.83 -12.63
CA MET A 446 0.06 -6.73 -11.87
C MET A 446 -0.72 -6.40 -10.59
N SER A 447 -2.06 -6.41 -10.67
CA SER A 447 -2.94 -6.27 -9.51
C SER A 447 -2.72 -7.37 -8.47
N ARG A 448 -2.61 -8.64 -8.91
CA ARG A 448 -2.29 -9.78 -8.03
C ARG A 448 -0.91 -9.65 -7.39
N ARG A 449 0.08 -9.13 -8.13
CA ARG A 449 1.44 -8.85 -7.62
C ARG A 449 1.48 -7.66 -6.65
N ARG A 450 0.43 -6.83 -6.60
CA ARG A 450 0.36 -5.57 -5.83
C ARG A 450 1.43 -4.55 -6.23
N ILE A 451 1.74 -4.48 -7.52
CA ILE A 451 2.73 -3.54 -8.07
C ILE A 451 1.98 -2.60 -9.03
N PRO A 452 1.71 -1.34 -8.67
CA PRO A 452 0.91 -0.41 -9.48
C PRO A 452 1.71 0.30 -10.58
N CYS A 453 3.00 0.02 -10.73
CA CYS A 453 3.92 0.84 -11.54
C CYS A 453 3.62 0.85 -13.05
N LEU A 454 2.87 -0.13 -13.56
CA LEU A 454 2.51 -0.23 -14.98
C LEU A 454 1.04 0.11 -15.29
N ASP A 455 0.23 0.47 -14.30
CA ASP A 455 -1.21 0.65 -14.50
C ASP A 455 -1.51 1.72 -15.54
N SER A 456 -0.89 2.90 -15.41
CA SER A 456 -1.05 4.01 -16.37
C SER A 456 -0.57 3.66 -17.78
N TYR A 457 0.49 2.85 -17.89
CA TYR A 457 1.01 2.40 -19.19
C TYR A 457 0.05 1.41 -19.85
N LEU A 458 -0.41 0.38 -19.11
CA LEU A 458 -1.32 -0.64 -19.63
C LEU A 458 -2.68 -0.02 -20.03
N ASP A 459 -3.17 0.96 -19.26
CA ASP A 459 -4.37 1.72 -19.62
C ASP A 459 -4.19 2.50 -20.92
N LYS A 460 -3.05 3.16 -21.10
CA LYS A 460 -2.72 3.87 -22.35
C LYS A 460 -2.67 2.92 -23.56
N VAL A 461 -2.07 1.74 -23.40
CA VAL A 461 -2.04 0.70 -24.45
C VAL A 461 -3.45 0.25 -24.80
N ASN A 462 -4.29 0.00 -23.79
CA ASN A 462 -5.68 -0.40 -23.99
C ASN A 462 -6.50 0.69 -24.72
N ILE A 463 -6.37 1.95 -24.29
CA ILE A 463 -7.03 3.12 -24.93
C ILE A 463 -6.57 3.29 -26.38
N SER A 464 -5.37 2.86 -26.74
CA SER A 464 -4.84 2.93 -28.11
C SER A 464 -5.34 1.78 -28.99
N LEU A 465 -5.47 0.57 -28.44
CA LEU A 465 -5.91 -0.63 -29.17
C LEU A 465 -7.38 -0.55 -29.62
N TRP A 466 -8.28 -0.08 -28.76
CA TRP A 466 -9.72 -0.05 -29.04
C TRP A 466 -10.12 0.78 -30.27
N PRO A 467 -9.66 2.03 -30.45
CA PRO A 467 -9.93 2.81 -31.65
C PRO A 467 -9.45 2.12 -32.93
N ARG A 468 -8.29 1.46 -32.88
CA ARG A 468 -7.76 0.74 -34.04
C ARG A 468 -8.58 -0.50 -34.34
N PHE A 469 -8.93 -1.30 -33.33
CA PHE A 469 -9.84 -2.44 -33.50
C PHE A 469 -11.16 -1.98 -34.13
N LYS A 470 -11.75 -0.90 -33.62
CA LYS A 470 -12.99 -0.33 -34.15
C LYS A 470 -12.85 0.08 -35.61
N MET A 471 -11.76 0.76 -35.99
CA MET A 471 -11.50 1.14 -37.38
C MET A 471 -11.47 -0.10 -38.30
N VAL A 472 -10.73 -1.15 -37.92
CA VAL A 472 -10.63 -2.38 -38.72
C VAL A 472 -11.98 -3.11 -38.79
N PHE A 473 -12.73 -3.16 -37.68
CA PHE A 473 -14.07 -3.73 -37.65
C PHE A 473 -15.02 -2.96 -38.59
N ASP A 474 -14.99 -1.64 -38.56
CA ASP A 474 -15.80 -0.78 -39.44
C ASP A 474 -15.41 -0.94 -40.92
N LEU A 475 -14.16 -1.30 -41.23
CA LEU A 475 -13.75 -1.68 -42.60
C LEU A 475 -14.39 -3.01 -43.04
N HIS A 476 -14.42 -4.04 -42.18
CA HIS A 476 -15.13 -5.28 -42.48
C HIS A 476 -16.63 -5.04 -42.69
N LEU A 477 -17.25 -4.21 -41.84
CA LEU A 477 -18.66 -3.85 -41.96
C LEU A 477 -18.95 -3.08 -43.26
N SER A 478 -18.11 -2.09 -43.58
CA SER A 478 -18.22 -1.31 -44.81
C SER A 478 -18.05 -2.18 -46.06
N SER A 479 -17.14 -3.15 -46.01
CA SER A 479 -16.91 -4.11 -47.10
C SER A 479 -18.14 -4.96 -47.40
N LEU A 480 -18.90 -5.36 -46.37
CA LEU A 480 -20.15 -6.11 -46.54
C LEU A 480 -21.29 -5.23 -47.06
N ARG A 481 -21.39 -3.97 -46.62
CA ARG A 481 -22.44 -3.04 -47.07
C ARG A 481 -22.26 -2.56 -48.51
N SER A 482 -21.01 -2.38 -48.93
CA SER A 482 -20.64 -1.91 -50.28
C SER A 482 -20.29 -3.04 -51.25
N ALA A 483 -20.42 -4.29 -50.81
CA ALA A 483 -20.14 -5.46 -51.62
C ALA A 483 -20.96 -5.49 -52.91
N ASN A 484 -20.30 -5.75 -54.03
CA ASN A 484 -20.96 -5.84 -55.32
C ASN A 484 -21.53 -7.25 -55.53
N VAL A 485 -22.86 -7.36 -55.46
CA VAL A 485 -23.59 -8.62 -55.61
C VAL A 485 -23.24 -9.33 -56.92
N LYS A 486 -23.02 -8.59 -58.02
CA LYS A 486 -22.75 -9.19 -59.33
C LYS A 486 -21.39 -9.87 -59.43
N THR A 487 -20.42 -9.40 -58.66
CA THR A 487 -19.06 -9.94 -58.72
C THR A 487 -18.83 -11.02 -57.67
N LEU A 488 -19.61 -11.00 -56.59
CA LEU A 488 -19.63 -12.05 -55.57
C LEU A 488 -20.50 -13.24 -55.95
N TRP A 489 -21.51 -13.05 -56.81
CA TRP A 489 -22.45 -14.10 -57.17
C TRP A 489 -21.79 -15.24 -57.96
N GLU A 490 -22.04 -16.47 -57.50
CA GLU A 490 -21.69 -17.72 -58.17
C GLU A 490 -22.99 -18.53 -58.35
N ASP A 491 -23.17 -19.22 -59.48
CA ASP A 491 -24.33 -20.09 -59.74
C ASP A 491 -24.17 -21.42 -58.97
N ASP A 492 -24.10 -21.32 -57.65
CA ASP A 492 -23.91 -22.44 -56.74
C ASP A 492 -24.79 -22.27 -55.48
N VAL A 493 -25.50 -23.34 -55.12
CA VAL A 493 -26.37 -23.41 -53.94
C VAL A 493 -25.61 -23.79 -52.67
N HIS A 494 -24.33 -24.17 -52.77
CA HIS A 494 -23.47 -24.48 -51.63
C HIS A 494 -23.18 -23.23 -50.76
N PRO A 495 -22.70 -23.42 -49.51
CA PRO A 495 -22.38 -22.30 -48.63
C PRO A 495 -21.37 -21.34 -49.26
N HIS A 496 -21.75 -20.06 -49.30
CA HIS A 496 -20.95 -19.01 -49.90
C HIS A 496 -19.74 -18.68 -49.02
N TYR A 497 -18.56 -18.46 -49.62
CA TYR A 497 -17.32 -18.23 -48.88
C TYR A 497 -17.37 -17.00 -47.97
N VAL A 498 -18.13 -15.95 -48.33
CA VAL A 498 -18.34 -14.75 -47.48
C VAL A 498 -19.06 -15.13 -46.19
N MET A 499 -20.06 -16.02 -46.28
CA MET A 499 -20.79 -16.49 -45.09
C MET A 499 -19.87 -17.31 -44.18
N ARG A 500 -19.02 -18.16 -44.75
CA ARG A 500 -18.01 -18.90 -43.99
C ARG A 500 -17.02 -17.98 -43.29
N ARG A 501 -16.47 -16.97 -43.98
CA ARG A 501 -15.57 -15.96 -43.37
C ARG A 501 -16.25 -15.19 -42.25
N TYR A 502 -17.52 -14.80 -42.44
CA TYR A 502 -18.31 -14.15 -41.41
C TYR A 502 -18.52 -15.06 -40.19
N ALA A 503 -18.85 -16.33 -40.40
CA ALA A 503 -19.08 -17.29 -39.34
C ALA A 503 -17.81 -17.52 -38.53
N GLU A 504 -16.67 -17.78 -39.20
CA GLU A 504 -15.35 -17.95 -38.55
C GLU A 504 -14.94 -16.70 -37.76
N PHE A 505 -15.12 -15.51 -38.34
CA PHE A 505 -14.78 -14.24 -37.70
C PHE A 505 -15.65 -13.96 -36.46
N THR A 506 -16.96 -14.13 -36.59
CA THR A 506 -17.93 -13.90 -35.51
C THR A 506 -17.75 -14.91 -34.39
N ALA A 507 -17.58 -16.18 -34.72
CA ALA A 507 -17.24 -17.25 -33.79
C ALA A 507 -15.99 -16.91 -32.96
N SER A 508 -14.93 -16.45 -33.63
CA SER A 508 -13.67 -16.06 -32.98
C SER A 508 -13.86 -14.92 -31.98
N LEU A 509 -14.62 -13.88 -32.36
CA LEU A 509 -14.88 -12.74 -31.47
C LEU A 509 -15.83 -13.07 -30.32
N ILE A 510 -16.84 -13.92 -30.54
CA ILE A 510 -17.72 -14.40 -29.48
C ILE A 510 -16.90 -15.17 -28.45
N HIS A 511 -16.06 -16.12 -28.89
CA HIS A 511 -15.22 -16.92 -28.01
C HIS A 511 -14.29 -16.04 -27.16
N LEU A 512 -13.69 -14.99 -27.75
CA LEU A 512 -12.86 -14.02 -27.03
C LEU A 512 -13.64 -13.05 -26.12
N ASN A 513 -14.98 -13.04 -26.17
CA ASN A 513 -15.82 -12.17 -25.35
C ASN A 513 -16.53 -12.88 -24.17
N VAL A 514 -16.59 -14.22 -24.17
CA VAL A 514 -17.37 -15.01 -23.19
C VAL A 514 -17.03 -14.65 -21.74
N GLU A 515 -15.75 -14.55 -21.40
CA GLU A 515 -15.30 -14.28 -20.02
C GLU A 515 -15.38 -12.79 -19.63
N TYR A 516 -15.51 -11.89 -20.61
CA TYR A 516 -15.33 -10.45 -20.42
C TYR A 516 -16.64 -9.64 -20.49
N GLY A 517 -17.60 -10.09 -21.30
CA GLY A 517 -18.92 -9.47 -21.39
C GLY A 517 -18.91 -8.02 -21.92
N ASP A 518 -18.12 -7.74 -22.98
CA ASP A 518 -18.09 -6.40 -23.57
C ASP A 518 -19.35 -6.13 -24.42
N GLY A 519 -20.26 -5.30 -23.88
CA GLY A 519 -21.51 -4.92 -24.54
C GLY A 519 -21.31 -4.09 -25.82
N GLN A 520 -20.20 -3.37 -25.97
CA GLN A 520 -19.93 -2.61 -27.19
C GLN A 520 -19.55 -3.54 -28.35
N LEU A 521 -18.81 -4.61 -28.06
CA LEU A 521 -18.51 -5.66 -29.04
C LEU A 521 -19.78 -6.38 -29.49
N GLU A 522 -20.69 -6.71 -28.56
CA GLU A 522 -21.98 -7.35 -28.88
C GLU A 522 -22.81 -6.50 -29.87
N ILE A 523 -22.92 -5.19 -29.62
CA ILE A 523 -23.62 -4.26 -30.52
C ILE A 523 -22.98 -4.23 -31.91
N ASN A 524 -21.65 -4.28 -31.98
CA ASN A 524 -20.92 -4.28 -33.25
C ASN A 524 -21.12 -5.60 -34.02
N LEU A 525 -21.11 -6.75 -33.34
CA LEU A 525 -21.41 -8.05 -33.95
C LEU A 525 -22.84 -8.11 -34.49
N GLU A 526 -23.80 -7.51 -33.79
CA GLU A 526 -25.19 -7.40 -34.27
C GLU A 526 -25.28 -6.56 -35.56
N ARG A 527 -24.54 -5.45 -35.65
CA ARG A 527 -24.45 -4.64 -36.89
C ARG A 527 -23.84 -5.43 -38.04
N LEU A 528 -22.85 -6.28 -37.76
CA LEU A 528 -22.21 -7.15 -38.74
C LEU A 528 -23.20 -8.20 -39.25
N ARG A 529 -23.96 -8.85 -38.34
CA ARG A 529 -25.04 -9.78 -38.67
C ARG A 529 -26.05 -9.16 -39.63
N MET A 530 -26.56 -7.97 -39.30
CA MET A 530 -27.52 -7.26 -40.17
C MET A 530 -26.97 -6.99 -41.57
N ALA A 531 -25.68 -6.65 -41.70
CA ALA A 531 -25.05 -6.41 -43.00
C ALA A 531 -24.89 -7.70 -43.81
N VAL A 532 -24.58 -8.82 -43.17
CA VAL A 532 -24.49 -10.13 -43.83
C VAL A 532 -25.86 -10.66 -44.23
N ASP A 533 -26.89 -10.49 -43.38
CA ASP A 533 -28.27 -10.86 -43.70
C ASP A 533 -28.78 -10.11 -44.94
N ASP A 534 -28.51 -8.81 -45.05
CA ASP A 534 -28.87 -8.03 -46.25
C ASP A 534 -28.10 -8.51 -47.50
N LEU A 535 -26.81 -8.82 -47.38
CA LEU A 535 -25.99 -9.32 -48.49
C LEU A 535 -26.45 -10.71 -48.98
N ILE A 536 -26.69 -11.66 -48.07
CA ILE A 536 -27.09 -13.02 -48.43
C ILE A 536 -28.49 -13.05 -49.05
N MET A 537 -29.40 -12.19 -48.58
CA MET A 537 -30.72 -12.02 -49.21
C MET A 537 -30.61 -11.42 -50.62
N LYS A 538 -29.73 -10.44 -50.84
CA LYS A 538 -29.48 -9.91 -52.20
C LYS A 538 -28.88 -10.98 -53.13
N LEU A 539 -27.99 -11.83 -52.63
CA LEU A 539 -27.42 -12.95 -53.39
C LEU A 539 -28.49 -14.00 -53.71
N SER A 540 -29.38 -14.33 -52.77
CA SER A 540 -30.43 -15.32 -53.01
C SER A 540 -31.40 -14.87 -54.11
N THR A 541 -31.75 -13.58 -54.18
CA THR A 541 -32.65 -13.05 -55.23
C THR A 541 -32.11 -13.18 -56.66
N GLN A 542 -30.82 -13.48 -56.85
CA GLN A 542 -30.25 -13.72 -58.18
C GLN A 542 -30.68 -15.08 -58.77
N PHE A 543 -31.09 -16.05 -57.94
CA PHE A 543 -31.60 -17.32 -58.45
C PHE A 543 -33.02 -17.17 -59.00
N HIS A 544 -33.26 -17.69 -60.20
CA HIS A 544 -34.56 -17.57 -60.89
C HIS A 544 -35.70 -18.38 -60.23
N LYS A 545 -35.39 -19.45 -59.50
CA LYS A 545 -36.38 -20.33 -58.87
C LYS A 545 -36.44 -20.08 -57.37
N SER A 546 -37.62 -19.81 -56.84
CA SER A 546 -37.91 -19.65 -55.39
C SER A 546 -37.29 -20.79 -54.55
N LYS A 547 -37.48 -22.04 -55.00
CA LYS A 547 -36.87 -23.23 -54.38
C LYS A 547 -35.35 -23.15 -54.24
N LEU A 548 -34.63 -22.70 -55.27
CA LEU A 548 -33.16 -22.57 -55.21
C LEU A 548 -32.71 -21.43 -54.28
N GLN A 549 -33.50 -20.36 -54.18
CA GLN A 549 -33.26 -19.28 -53.21
C GLN A 549 -33.30 -19.83 -51.79
N SER A 550 -34.33 -20.63 -51.46
CA SER A 550 -34.45 -21.24 -50.13
C SER A 550 -33.35 -22.26 -49.86
N VAL A 551 -32.96 -23.10 -50.83
CA VAL A 551 -31.83 -24.05 -50.67
C VAL A 551 -30.53 -23.32 -50.36
N PHE A 552 -30.21 -22.27 -51.14
CA PHE A 552 -29.01 -21.47 -50.92
C PHE A 552 -29.00 -20.85 -49.51
N LEU A 553 -30.12 -20.25 -49.07
CA LEU A 553 -30.22 -19.67 -47.74
C LEU A 553 -30.06 -20.72 -46.62
N ILE A 554 -30.72 -21.87 -46.75
CA ILE A 554 -30.63 -22.98 -45.78
C ILE A 554 -29.19 -23.47 -45.65
N ASN A 555 -28.50 -23.74 -46.76
CA ASN A 555 -27.10 -24.21 -46.74
C ASN A 555 -26.17 -23.20 -46.06
N ASN A 556 -26.35 -21.90 -46.30
CA ASN A 556 -25.54 -20.85 -45.69
C ASN A 556 -25.81 -20.71 -44.18
N TYR A 557 -27.08 -20.75 -43.77
CA TYR A 557 -27.45 -20.67 -42.34
C TYR A 557 -27.01 -21.90 -41.56
N ASP A 558 -27.18 -23.10 -42.11
CA ASP A 558 -26.76 -24.36 -41.49
C ASP A 558 -25.23 -24.41 -41.26
N MET A 559 -24.44 -24.01 -42.26
CA MET A 559 -22.98 -23.87 -42.13
C MET A 559 -22.61 -22.87 -41.03
N THR A 560 -23.28 -21.72 -41.00
CA THR A 560 -23.01 -20.68 -40.00
C THR A 560 -23.31 -21.16 -38.59
N ILE A 561 -24.45 -21.82 -38.39
CA ILE A 561 -24.83 -22.41 -37.11
C ILE A 561 -23.81 -23.46 -36.68
N SER A 562 -23.35 -24.29 -37.61
CA SER A 562 -22.34 -25.33 -37.33
C SER A 562 -21.03 -24.72 -36.83
N VAL A 563 -20.51 -23.70 -37.52
CA VAL A 563 -19.27 -22.99 -37.12
C VAL A 563 -19.45 -22.25 -35.78
N LEU A 564 -20.62 -21.63 -35.54
CA LEU A 564 -20.88 -20.95 -34.26
C LEU A 564 -20.97 -21.95 -33.10
N LYS A 565 -21.55 -23.14 -33.31
CA LYS A 565 -21.62 -24.21 -32.30
C LYS A 565 -20.26 -24.80 -31.96
N GLU A 566 -19.35 -24.88 -32.93
CA GLU A 566 -17.98 -25.34 -32.70
C GLU A 566 -17.18 -24.38 -31.80
N ALA A 567 -17.47 -23.08 -31.86
CA ALA A 567 -16.74 -22.07 -31.10
C ALA A 567 -17.18 -21.94 -29.63
N GLY A 568 -18.33 -22.49 -29.25
CA GLY A 568 -18.79 -22.57 -27.87
C GLY A 568 -20.24 -23.03 -27.74
N PRO A 569 -20.65 -23.59 -26.58
CA PRO A 569 -22.02 -24.08 -26.36
C PRO A 569 -23.08 -22.97 -26.31
N GLU A 570 -22.67 -21.70 -26.23
CA GLU A 570 -23.52 -20.52 -26.17
C GLU A 570 -23.18 -19.60 -27.37
N GLY A 571 -23.55 -19.97 -28.61
CA GLY A 571 -23.45 -19.07 -29.78
C GLY A 571 -24.37 -17.83 -29.68
N GLY A 572 -25.03 -17.67 -28.52
CA GLY A 572 -25.72 -16.47 -28.09
C GLY A 572 -26.93 -16.13 -28.94
N LYS A 573 -27.31 -14.85 -28.90
CA LYS A 573 -28.46 -14.31 -29.65
C LYS A 573 -28.30 -14.48 -31.17
N ILE A 574 -27.06 -14.46 -31.67
CA ILE A 574 -26.77 -14.58 -33.11
C ILE A 574 -27.06 -15.99 -33.59
N GLN A 575 -26.66 -17.02 -32.84
CA GLN A 575 -26.99 -18.41 -33.17
C GLN A 575 -28.50 -18.62 -33.19
N ILE A 576 -29.22 -18.16 -32.16
CA ILE A 576 -30.68 -18.31 -32.06
C ILE A 576 -31.37 -17.64 -33.27
N HIS A 577 -30.91 -16.45 -33.66
CA HIS A 577 -31.42 -15.76 -34.86
C HIS A 577 -31.27 -16.64 -36.12
N PHE A 578 -30.09 -17.20 -36.38
CA PHE A 578 -29.91 -18.05 -37.55
C PHE A 578 -30.72 -19.35 -37.47
N GLU A 579 -30.91 -19.93 -36.28
CA GLU A 579 -31.78 -21.10 -36.10
C GLU A 579 -33.25 -20.79 -36.40
N ASP A 580 -33.74 -19.61 -36.02
CA ASP A 580 -35.11 -19.19 -36.32
C ASP A 580 -35.33 -18.87 -37.80
N VAL A 581 -34.35 -18.19 -38.43
CA VAL A 581 -34.40 -17.94 -39.88
C VAL A 581 -34.29 -19.23 -40.67
N LEU A 582 -33.45 -20.19 -40.24
CA LEU A 582 -33.34 -21.52 -40.84
C LEU A 582 -34.68 -22.27 -40.82
N LYS A 583 -35.39 -22.27 -39.68
CA LYS A 583 -36.73 -22.89 -39.57
C LYS A 583 -37.75 -22.23 -40.50
N SER A 584 -37.72 -20.89 -40.58
CA SER A 584 -38.59 -20.14 -41.48
C SER A 584 -38.34 -20.50 -42.94
N GLN A 585 -37.08 -20.50 -43.39
CA GLN A 585 -36.72 -20.87 -44.76
C GLN A 585 -36.98 -22.34 -45.08
N THR A 586 -36.79 -23.23 -44.11
CA THR A 586 -37.15 -24.65 -44.23
C THR A 586 -38.64 -24.81 -44.52
N THR A 587 -39.50 -24.05 -43.85
CA THR A 587 -40.95 -24.08 -44.09
C THR A 587 -41.30 -23.63 -45.51
N VAL A 588 -40.64 -22.57 -46.01
CA VAL A 588 -40.81 -22.09 -47.39
C VAL A 588 -40.35 -23.15 -48.40
N PHE A 589 -39.17 -23.74 -48.20
CA PHE A 589 -38.65 -24.81 -49.07
C PHE A 589 -39.57 -26.03 -49.10
N VAL A 590 -40.06 -26.48 -47.95
CA VAL A 590 -40.99 -27.61 -47.84
C VAL A 590 -42.25 -27.36 -48.66
N GLU A 591 -42.82 -26.16 -48.57
CA GLU A 591 -44.02 -25.80 -49.33
C GLU A 591 -43.76 -25.76 -50.84
N GLU A 592 -42.64 -25.19 -51.28
CA GLU A 592 -42.23 -25.18 -52.70
C GLU A 592 -41.96 -26.59 -53.24
N LEU A 593 -41.26 -27.43 -52.48
CA LEU A 593 -40.99 -28.83 -52.84
C LEU A 593 -42.28 -29.63 -53.00
N LEU A 594 -43.23 -29.45 -52.09
CA LEU A 594 -44.53 -30.12 -52.16
C LEU A 594 -45.38 -29.59 -53.31
N LEU A 595 -45.33 -28.28 -53.62
CA LEU A 595 -46.03 -27.68 -54.75
C LEU A 595 -45.53 -28.20 -56.11
N GLU A 596 -44.25 -28.53 -56.23
CA GLU A 596 -43.67 -29.09 -57.47
C GLU A 596 -44.27 -30.48 -57.82
N HIS A 597 -44.59 -31.29 -56.82
CA HIS A 597 -45.13 -32.64 -57.01
C HIS A 597 -46.66 -32.73 -56.87
N PHE A 598 -47.26 -31.94 -55.98
CA PHE A 598 -48.67 -32.05 -55.58
C PHE A 598 -49.43 -30.70 -55.62
N SER A 599 -49.17 -29.86 -56.64
CA SER A 599 -49.76 -28.51 -56.76
C SER A 599 -51.27 -28.46 -56.58
N ASP A 600 -51.99 -29.36 -57.24
CA ASP A 600 -53.45 -29.31 -57.34
C ASP A 600 -54.11 -29.80 -56.05
N LEU A 601 -53.50 -30.80 -55.40
CA LEU A 601 -53.88 -31.28 -54.08
C LEU A 601 -53.70 -30.19 -53.03
N ILE A 602 -52.57 -29.47 -53.04
CA ILE A 602 -52.29 -28.42 -52.06
C ILE A 602 -53.19 -27.22 -52.28
N LYS A 603 -53.41 -26.79 -53.53
CA LYS A 603 -54.35 -25.70 -53.86
C LYS A 603 -55.75 -26.04 -53.36
N PHE A 604 -56.24 -27.27 -53.63
CA PHE A 604 -57.55 -27.72 -53.15
C PHE A 604 -57.66 -27.66 -51.62
N VAL A 605 -56.69 -28.23 -50.88
CA VAL A 605 -56.72 -28.24 -49.42
C VAL A 605 -56.60 -26.84 -48.83
N LYS A 606 -55.78 -25.94 -49.41
CA LYS A 606 -55.63 -24.56 -48.95
C LYS A 606 -56.90 -23.72 -49.20
N THR A 607 -57.51 -23.83 -50.37
CA THR A 607 -58.77 -23.13 -50.69
C THR A 607 -59.90 -23.58 -49.75
N LYS A 608 -59.94 -24.86 -49.37
CA LYS A 608 -60.92 -25.38 -48.41
C LYS A 608 -60.60 -25.05 -46.95
N ALA A 609 -59.33 -24.91 -46.58
CA ALA A 609 -58.95 -24.43 -45.25
C ALA A 609 -59.25 -22.94 -45.04
N SER A 610 -59.34 -22.15 -46.11
CA SER A 610 -59.69 -20.71 -46.07
C SER A 610 -61.20 -20.42 -46.12
N GLU A 611 -62.05 -21.42 -46.35
CA GLU A 611 -63.51 -21.27 -46.28
C GLU A 611 -63.94 -21.30 -44.80
N ASP A 612 -64.38 -20.14 -44.27
CA ASP A 612 -64.82 -19.99 -42.87
C ASP A 612 -66.02 -20.92 -42.57
N PRO A 613 -65.99 -21.71 -41.48
CA PRO A 613 -67.06 -22.66 -41.14
C PRO A 613 -68.40 -21.99 -40.76
N SER A 614 -68.44 -20.66 -40.69
CA SER A 614 -69.62 -19.85 -40.35
C SER A 614 -70.33 -19.25 -41.58
N SER A 615 -69.77 -19.40 -42.78
CA SER A 615 -70.41 -18.91 -44.01
C SER A 615 -71.31 -19.99 -44.62
N SER A 616 -72.62 -19.73 -44.65
CA SER A 616 -73.69 -20.61 -45.13
C SER A 616 -73.72 -20.83 -46.66
N SER A 617 -72.56 -20.77 -47.31
CA SER A 617 -72.37 -21.18 -48.69
C SER A 617 -71.21 -22.17 -48.78
N GLU A 618 -71.33 -23.33 -48.12
CA GLU A 618 -70.52 -24.49 -48.48
C GLU A 618 -70.81 -24.80 -49.95
N LYS A 619 -69.90 -24.44 -50.87
CA LYS A 619 -69.91 -25.06 -52.20
C LYS A 619 -69.75 -26.55 -51.97
N ALA A 620 -70.86 -27.28 -52.10
CA ALA A 620 -70.90 -28.73 -51.93
C ALA A 620 -69.78 -29.34 -52.77
N ILE A 621 -68.84 -30.00 -52.09
CA ILE A 621 -67.69 -30.65 -52.73
C ILE A 621 -68.27 -31.70 -53.67
N THR A 622 -68.02 -31.58 -54.98
CA THR A 622 -68.51 -32.57 -55.93
C THR A 622 -67.50 -33.70 -56.06
N VAL A 623 -68.00 -34.92 -56.31
CA VAL A 623 -67.15 -36.11 -56.55
C VAL A 623 -66.17 -35.86 -57.71
N SER A 624 -66.58 -35.06 -58.71
CA SER A 624 -65.76 -34.70 -59.88
C SER A 624 -64.51 -33.88 -59.56
N ASP A 625 -64.50 -33.11 -58.46
CA ASP A 625 -63.37 -32.25 -58.10
C ASP A 625 -62.29 -33.01 -57.33
N VAL A 626 -62.68 -34.09 -56.63
CA VAL A 626 -61.82 -34.84 -55.69
C VAL A 626 -61.32 -36.15 -56.28
N GLU A 627 -62.12 -36.80 -57.13
CA GLU A 627 -61.75 -38.03 -57.84
C GLU A 627 -60.42 -37.96 -58.61
N PRO A 628 -60.14 -36.92 -59.43
CA PRO A 628 -58.86 -36.83 -60.13
C PRO A 628 -57.67 -36.66 -59.16
N LEU A 629 -57.85 -35.93 -58.06
CA LEU A 629 -56.80 -35.69 -57.07
C LEU A 629 -56.42 -36.97 -56.30
N VAL A 630 -57.41 -37.78 -55.92
CA VAL A 630 -57.19 -39.03 -55.19
C VAL A 630 -56.53 -40.08 -56.09
N LYS A 631 -56.99 -40.22 -57.34
CA LYS A 631 -56.40 -41.15 -58.32
C LYS A 631 -54.98 -40.75 -58.70
N ASP A 632 -54.76 -39.45 -58.93
CA ASP A 632 -53.44 -38.91 -59.24
C ASP A 632 -52.45 -39.16 -58.10
N PHE A 633 -52.84 -38.81 -56.86
CA PHE A 633 -52.02 -39.08 -55.67
C PHE A 633 -51.72 -40.57 -55.53
N ALA A 634 -52.72 -41.44 -55.61
CA ALA A 634 -52.56 -42.89 -55.46
C ALA A 634 -51.58 -43.51 -56.48
N SER A 635 -51.50 -42.93 -57.68
CA SER A 635 -50.60 -43.41 -58.73
C SER A 635 -49.15 -42.89 -58.61
N ARG A 636 -48.94 -41.66 -58.12
CA ARG A 636 -47.61 -41.00 -58.18
C ARG A 636 -46.90 -40.81 -56.84
N TRP A 637 -47.56 -41.03 -55.70
CA TRP A 637 -47.02 -40.66 -54.39
C TRP A 637 -45.69 -41.35 -54.02
N LYS A 638 -45.49 -42.62 -54.42
CA LYS A 638 -44.24 -43.35 -54.12
C LYS A 638 -43.06 -42.78 -54.90
N ASP A 639 -43.24 -42.62 -56.22
CA ASP A 639 -42.23 -42.06 -57.11
C ASP A 639 -41.91 -40.61 -56.74
N ALA A 640 -42.92 -39.83 -56.35
CA ALA A 640 -42.75 -38.46 -55.86
C ALA A 640 -41.92 -38.41 -54.56
N ILE A 641 -42.16 -39.30 -53.59
CA ILE A 641 -41.35 -39.38 -52.36
C ILE A 641 -39.88 -39.74 -52.70
N GLU A 642 -39.65 -40.65 -53.64
CA GLU A 642 -38.30 -41.02 -54.07
C GLU A 642 -37.58 -39.86 -54.77
N LEU A 643 -38.28 -39.12 -55.63
CA LEU A 643 -37.75 -37.92 -56.29
C LEU A 643 -37.46 -36.80 -55.28
N MET A 644 -38.37 -36.55 -54.33
CA MET A 644 -38.15 -35.59 -53.23
C MET A 644 -36.93 -35.98 -52.38
N HIS A 645 -36.78 -37.26 -52.04
CA HIS A 645 -35.64 -37.76 -51.30
C HIS A 645 -34.32 -37.53 -52.06
N LYS A 646 -34.27 -37.86 -53.36
CA LYS A 646 -33.11 -37.63 -54.21
C LYS A 646 -32.75 -36.15 -54.29
N ASP A 647 -33.75 -35.29 -54.48
CA ASP A 647 -33.58 -33.85 -54.60
C ASP A 647 -33.05 -33.20 -53.32
N VAL A 648 -33.55 -33.61 -52.15
CA VAL A 648 -33.04 -33.16 -50.84
C VAL A 648 -31.58 -33.61 -50.64
N ILE A 649 -31.23 -34.86 -50.96
CA ILE A 649 -29.84 -35.36 -50.84
C ILE A 649 -28.89 -34.58 -51.75
N THR A 650 -29.31 -34.23 -52.97
CA THR A 650 -28.45 -33.47 -53.89
C THR A 650 -28.35 -31.99 -53.56
N SER A 651 -29.33 -31.43 -52.84
CA SER A 651 -29.44 -30.00 -52.58
C SER A 651 -28.74 -29.54 -51.29
N PHE A 652 -28.65 -30.41 -50.28
CA PHE A 652 -28.11 -30.07 -48.96
C PHE A 652 -26.79 -30.78 -48.68
N SER A 653 -25.76 -30.01 -48.34
CA SER A 653 -24.42 -30.55 -48.06
C SER A 653 -24.32 -31.26 -46.71
N ASN A 654 -25.19 -30.89 -45.76
CA ASN A 654 -25.26 -31.48 -44.42
C ASN A 654 -26.37 -32.53 -44.36
N PHE A 655 -25.99 -33.80 -44.16
CA PHE A 655 -26.92 -34.93 -44.08
C PHE A 655 -27.95 -34.80 -42.97
N LEU A 656 -27.57 -34.25 -41.80
CA LEU A 656 -28.50 -34.08 -40.67
C LEU A 656 -29.58 -33.04 -41.00
N CYS A 657 -29.16 -31.92 -41.59
CA CYS A 657 -30.07 -30.87 -42.05
C CYS A 657 -31.01 -31.41 -43.13
N GLY A 658 -30.47 -32.09 -44.15
CA GLY A 658 -31.27 -32.71 -45.21
C GLY A 658 -32.30 -33.73 -44.69
N MET A 659 -31.91 -34.56 -43.72
CA MET A 659 -32.81 -35.53 -43.08
C MET A 659 -33.96 -34.83 -42.33
N GLU A 660 -33.67 -33.75 -41.59
CA GLU A 660 -34.69 -32.98 -40.86
C GLU A 660 -35.66 -32.29 -41.82
N ILE A 661 -35.15 -31.73 -42.93
CA ILE A 661 -35.96 -31.11 -43.98
C ILE A 661 -36.86 -32.15 -44.66
N LEU A 662 -36.32 -33.33 -44.99
CA LEU A 662 -37.11 -34.42 -45.55
C LEU A 662 -38.20 -34.87 -44.58
N ARG A 663 -37.85 -35.08 -43.30
CA ARG A 663 -38.82 -35.48 -42.27
C ARG A 663 -39.93 -34.45 -42.14
N THR A 664 -39.60 -33.17 -42.15
CA THR A 664 -40.57 -32.07 -42.11
C THR A 664 -41.44 -32.07 -43.36
N SER A 665 -40.85 -32.24 -44.54
CA SER A 665 -41.56 -32.33 -45.82
C SER A 665 -42.57 -33.48 -45.86
N LEU A 666 -42.16 -34.67 -45.42
CA LEU A 666 -43.00 -35.86 -45.38
C LEU A 666 -44.11 -35.74 -44.31
N THR A 667 -43.82 -35.09 -43.19
CA THR A 667 -44.83 -34.81 -42.16
C THR A 667 -45.89 -33.84 -42.70
N GLN A 668 -45.46 -32.80 -43.41
CA GLN A 668 -46.37 -31.82 -44.03
C GLN A 668 -47.21 -32.45 -45.15
N LEU A 669 -46.62 -33.32 -45.98
CA LEU A 669 -47.35 -34.11 -46.97
C LEU A 669 -48.43 -34.97 -46.32
N LEU A 670 -48.10 -35.64 -45.20
CA LEU A 670 -49.05 -36.46 -44.44
C LEU A 670 -50.21 -35.62 -43.90
N LEU A 671 -49.94 -34.39 -43.43
CA LEU A 671 -50.97 -33.46 -42.97
C LEU A 671 -51.91 -33.04 -44.12
N TYR A 672 -51.37 -32.68 -45.29
CA TYR A 672 -52.17 -32.35 -46.46
C TYR A 672 -53.04 -33.53 -46.93
N TYR A 673 -52.47 -34.73 -46.96
CA TYR A 673 -53.21 -35.94 -47.34
C TYR A 673 -54.29 -36.31 -46.30
N THR A 674 -54.02 -36.15 -45.01
CA THR A 674 -55.01 -36.40 -43.96
C THR A 674 -56.20 -35.46 -44.09
N ARG A 675 -55.95 -34.16 -44.34
CA ARG A 675 -57.00 -33.17 -44.63
C ARG A 675 -57.80 -33.52 -45.89
N LEU A 676 -57.12 -33.95 -46.97
CA LEU A 676 -57.81 -34.43 -48.17
C LEU A 676 -58.71 -35.62 -47.86
N SER A 677 -58.22 -36.61 -47.10
CA SER A 677 -59.00 -37.79 -46.68
C SER A 677 -60.22 -37.41 -45.84
N GLU A 678 -60.10 -36.41 -44.96
CA GLU A 678 -61.23 -35.87 -44.21
C GLU A 678 -62.24 -35.16 -45.11
N CYS A 679 -61.80 -34.39 -46.10
CA CYS A 679 -62.66 -33.77 -47.09
C CYS A 679 -63.43 -34.83 -47.91
N VAL A 680 -62.77 -35.90 -48.35
CA VAL A 680 -63.39 -37.03 -49.09
C VAL A 680 -64.50 -37.68 -48.26
N LYS A 681 -64.30 -37.86 -46.96
CA LYS A 681 -65.30 -38.44 -46.04
C LYS A 681 -66.56 -37.58 -45.89
N LYS A 682 -66.47 -36.26 -46.12
CA LYS A 682 -67.59 -35.32 -46.01
C LYS A 682 -68.40 -35.18 -47.32
N VAL A 683 -67.95 -35.77 -48.44
CA VAL A 683 -68.63 -35.71 -49.75
C VAL A 683 -69.82 -36.65 -49.82
N GLN A 684 -71.01 -36.14 -50.18
CA GLN A 684 -72.18 -36.97 -50.50
C GLN A 684 -71.89 -37.82 -51.76
N GLY A 685 -71.80 -39.15 -51.60
CA GLY A 685 -71.40 -40.09 -52.67
C GLY A 685 -69.93 -40.52 -52.67
N GLY A 686 -69.11 -40.03 -51.73
CA GLY A 686 -67.67 -40.32 -51.66
C GLY A 686 -67.29 -41.78 -51.30
N SER A 687 -68.25 -42.67 -51.04
CA SER A 687 -67.95 -44.08 -50.67
C SER A 687 -67.26 -44.87 -51.79
N ALA A 688 -67.47 -44.49 -53.06
CA ALA A 688 -66.79 -45.07 -54.21
C ALA A 688 -65.29 -44.69 -54.26
N LEU A 689 -64.95 -43.47 -53.84
CA LEU A 689 -63.57 -42.95 -53.83
C LEU A 689 -62.73 -43.51 -52.68
N ASN A 690 -63.35 -44.10 -51.65
CA ASN A 690 -62.64 -44.77 -50.57
C ASN A 690 -61.79 -45.97 -51.03
N LYS A 691 -62.09 -46.55 -52.20
CA LYS A 691 -61.29 -47.64 -52.78
C LYS A 691 -59.96 -47.17 -53.35
N ASP A 692 -59.89 -45.91 -53.79
CA ASP A 692 -58.71 -45.30 -54.41
C ASP A 692 -57.86 -44.54 -53.37
N LEU A 693 -58.33 -44.41 -52.12
CA LEU A 693 -57.55 -43.82 -51.03
C LEU A 693 -56.43 -44.77 -50.58
N VAL A 694 -55.21 -44.26 -50.61
CA VAL A 694 -54.04 -44.91 -50.02
C VAL A 694 -54.17 -44.93 -48.48
N SER A 695 -53.89 -46.07 -47.86
CA SER A 695 -53.89 -46.17 -46.40
C SER A 695 -52.81 -45.27 -45.79
N ILE A 696 -53.21 -44.44 -44.82
CA ILE A 696 -52.30 -43.56 -44.05
C ILE A 696 -51.17 -44.37 -43.40
N GLN A 697 -51.44 -45.61 -42.98
CA GLN A 697 -50.42 -46.51 -42.40
C GLN A 697 -49.35 -46.93 -43.41
N LEU A 698 -49.71 -47.10 -44.69
CA LEU A 698 -48.75 -47.41 -45.75
C LEU A 698 -47.86 -46.21 -46.06
N ILE A 699 -48.42 -45.00 -46.08
CA ILE A 699 -47.66 -43.76 -46.25
C ILE A 699 -46.67 -43.58 -45.09
N ILE A 700 -47.11 -43.79 -43.84
CA ILE A 700 -46.23 -43.72 -42.66
C ILE A 700 -45.12 -44.77 -42.72
N HIS A 701 -45.41 -46.00 -43.18
CA HIS A 701 -44.39 -47.04 -43.34
C HIS A 701 -43.32 -46.65 -44.36
N GLU A 702 -43.73 -46.10 -45.51
CA GLU A 702 -42.80 -45.66 -46.55
C GLU A 702 -41.98 -44.44 -46.08
N ILE A 703 -42.61 -43.47 -45.39
CA ILE A 703 -41.90 -42.33 -44.76
C ILE A 703 -40.82 -42.81 -43.78
N ARG A 704 -41.14 -43.81 -42.95
CA ARG A 704 -40.19 -44.40 -41.99
C ARG A 704 -39.02 -45.12 -42.66
N LYS A 705 -39.24 -45.68 -43.85
CA LYS A 705 -38.17 -46.32 -44.64
C LYS A 705 -37.16 -45.26 -45.10
N PHE A 706 -37.61 -44.20 -45.76
CA PHE A 706 -36.71 -43.12 -46.22
C PHE A 706 -36.03 -42.38 -45.06
N SER A 707 -36.71 -42.20 -43.92
CA SER A 707 -36.08 -41.65 -42.70
C SER A 707 -34.98 -42.53 -42.10
N ARG A 708 -34.91 -43.83 -42.45
CA ARG A 708 -33.87 -44.78 -42.00
C ARG A 708 -32.76 -45.01 -43.02
N THR A 709 -32.96 -44.56 -44.26
CA THR A 709 -32.07 -44.83 -45.40
C THR A 709 -31.28 -43.59 -45.83
N PHE A 710 -31.40 -42.49 -45.07
CA PHE A 710 -30.79 -41.19 -45.34
C PHE A 710 -29.33 -41.14 -44.90
#